data_AF-A0A3D1D251-F1
#
_entry.id   AF-A0A3D1D251-F1
#
_cell.length_a   1.000
_cell.length_b   1.000
_cell.length_c   1.000
_cell.angle_alpha   90.00
_cell.angle_beta   90.00
_cell.angle_gamma   90.00
#
_symmetry.space_group_name_H-M   'P 1'
#
loop_
_entity.id
_entity.type
_entity.pdbx_description
1 polymer ?
#
loop_
_entity_poly.entity_id
_entity_poly.type
_entity_poly.pdbx_seq_one_letter_code
_entity_poly.pdbx_strand_id
1 'polypeptide(L)'
;MAFPHISLKQNDIMKSFLLKIILFLVMVGTMPSAVCAQPSAHRGKLAVIGDSYVENHKRPYTETWHCMMAERLGLDYQNVGKNGSCVAFDRTKEWCGQSLLQRYRQIDKDADYVLIIAGHNDADKCKNNRDSLRMFSDSLRALITGIRQRCPKARLGYVSPWNNERVGFKQVGKIIRKVCKDMNVPLLDNYQKNCPIHVRDDAFRARYFQAVRDWAHLNADGHRLYLPYGERWFLDNVAPELKHSFRIASASEVKVWMNPKHDPVAQTALDMLDGDLHAVLSARIITTGEKDSALITVDYDRSLPWEGFSMKVSDGKLRITAADSHGMAYALLQLSRLMGVSPWEWWADATPAKRAGFALPEGYADKQQPTVPFRGIFINDEDWGLNPWAYKTYEPGLGKGVIGPKTTARIFELMLRLRANAYWPPMHEVSVPFFLTKGNREVALKYGIYVGGSHCEPMACSTAGEWPRRGKGDYDFVHNRQGVINFWEDRMKEVGKQPILYTIGMRGVHDGAMNGAKTVQEQKVVLDSVFKVQRQMLRKYVNEDITKVPQVFVPYKEVLNVYNAGLKVPDDVTLMWCDDNYGYIRHFPTAEERARKGGNAIYYHVSYYGKPHDYLWLGTSSPAQLQQQMNLAYDRGIQHEWILNVGDIKPDEYLTELFLDMAWNIDSVRRLGVRGHLDQFLKREFGQKQGGELTDVMSEFYRLAYERKPEHMGGTRTLEWPVGDWETVKGLGWSESHMRSRLAKYNALSDKVEKMFTSVPNQKKDEFYQLVKYPVQGATQLNRKLIVGELARHGLAKWSESDAAYDSIAVMTRRYNEGFFNHGKWNCIMDMRPRELAVFQRLKHNTVTTPLPTDTIPLAFFNATDAVNGNLTPCEMLGYDGKAATLAKGSTATYQFKANATGVARVVLHMYPNHPVEGDKLRVRVSLDGGPSVVVDYAAVVGTNEWKDNVERNQALRTLLMRLGSQASHTLTVEALDEGVVIDQIAVYEK
;
A
#
# COMPACT_ATOMS: atom_id res chain seq x y z
N MET A 1 51.48 20.57 -62.21
CA MET A 1 50.02 20.78 -62.10
C MET A 1 49.53 20.02 -60.87
N ALA A 2 48.61 20.62 -60.13
CA ALA A 2 48.65 20.65 -58.67
C ALA A 2 47.73 19.63 -57.94
N PHE A 3 48.15 19.38 -56.69
CA PHE A 3 47.49 18.80 -55.50
C PHE A 3 47.14 17.30 -55.50
N PRO A 4 47.43 16.57 -54.39
CA PRO A 4 46.66 16.71 -53.12
C PRO A 4 47.41 16.48 -51.77
N HIS A 5 46.61 16.60 -50.69
CA HIS A 5 46.71 16.08 -49.30
C HIS A 5 47.56 16.78 -48.22
N ILE A 6 46.89 17.26 -47.14
CA ILE A 6 47.36 17.28 -45.73
C ILE A 6 46.18 17.05 -44.76
N SER A 7 46.52 16.50 -43.58
CA SER A 7 45.77 15.79 -42.53
C SER A 7 45.29 16.63 -41.33
N LEU A 8 44.20 16.13 -40.71
CA LEU A 8 43.73 16.08 -39.30
C LEU A 8 44.49 16.78 -38.16
N LYS A 9 43.70 17.44 -37.28
CA LYS A 9 43.64 17.35 -35.78
C LYS A 9 43.43 18.72 -35.12
N GLN A 10 42.18 19.09 -34.86
CA GLN A 10 41.84 20.07 -33.79
C GLN A 10 40.36 20.08 -33.35
N ASN A 11 39.45 19.32 -33.99
CA ASN A 11 38.01 19.37 -33.67
C ASN A 11 37.51 18.37 -32.60
N ASP A 12 38.36 17.48 -32.08
CA ASP A 12 37.97 16.53 -31.02
C ASP A 12 38.03 17.12 -29.60
N ILE A 13 38.71 18.25 -29.41
CA ILE A 13 38.86 18.87 -28.08
C ILE A 13 37.68 19.81 -27.75
N MET A 14 37.03 20.40 -28.76
CA MET A 14 35.86 21.28 -28.55
C MET A 14 34.53 20.51 -28.43
N LYS A 15 34.37 19.37 -29.13
CA LYS A 15 33.16 18.53 -28.98
C LYS A 15 33.14 17.73 -27.68
N SER A 16 34.28 17.30 -27.15
CA SER A 16 34.34 16.67 -25.83
C SER A 16 34.06 17.65 -24.68
N PHE A 17 34.30 18.94 -24.85
CA PHE A 17 34.06 19.95 -23.81
C PHE A 17 32.60 20.43 -23.79
N LEU A 18 31.98 20.60 -24.97
CA LEU A 18 30.55 20.93 -25.06
C LEU A 18 29.64 19.76 -24.63
N LEU A 19 30.01 18.51 -24.94
CA LEU A 19 29.23 17.35 -24.51
C LEU A 19 29.33 17.12 -22.99
N LYS A 20 30.45 17.50 -22.36
CA LYS A 20 30.62 17.46 -20.90
C LYS A 20 29.88 18.59 -20.18
N ILE A 21 29.67 19.76 -20.81
CA ILE A 21 28.85 20.86 -20.25
C ILE A 21 27.35 20.63 -20.50
N ILE A 22 26.96 19.95 -21.57
CA ILE A 22 25.57 19.52 -21.77
C ILE A 22 25.24 18.33 -20.87
N LEU A 23 26.20 17.42 -20.58
CA LEU A 23 26.08 16.48 -19.46
C LEU A 23 26.00 17.18 -18.09
N PHE A 24 26.55 18.40 -17.98
CA PHE A 24 26.48 19.22 -16.76
C PHE A 24 25.12 19.93 -16.63
N LEU A 25 24.43 20.23 -17.74
CA LEU A 25 23.01 20.66 -17.74
C LEU A 25 22.02 19.49 -17.60
N VAL A 26 22.48 18.26 -17.81
CA VAL A 26 21.83 17.01 -17.37
C VAL A 26 22.07 16.73 -15.85
N MET A 27 22.80 17.60 -15.16
CA MET A 27 23.00 17.55 -13.70
C MET A 27 22.89 18.95 -13.06
N VAL A 28 21.79 19.67 -13.31
CA VAL A 28 21.41 20.83 -12.48
C VAL A 28 20.05 20.56 -11.86
N GLY A 29 20.10 20.17 -10.58
CA GLY A 29 18.98 20.37 -9.66
C GLY A 29 18.09 19.17 -9.40
N THR A 30 18.64 17.95 -9.28
CA THR A 30 17.96 16.90 -8.49
C THR A 30 17.93 17.36 -7.03
N MET A 31 16.94 18.18 -6.67
CA MET A 31 16.50 18.20 -5.28
C MET A 31 15.94 16.82 -4.97
N PRO A 32 16.32 16.19 -3.84
CA PRO A 32 15.75 14.91 -3.48
C PRO A 32 14.27 15.13 -3.18
N SER A 33 13.40 14.81 -4.13
CA SER A 33 12.00 14.58 -3.82
C SER A 33 11.95 13.34 -2.95
N ALA A 34 11.61 13.56 -1.69
CA ALA A 34 11.55 12.54 -0.67
C ALA A 34 10.74 11.34 -1.16
N VAL A 35 11.36 10.18 -1.05
CA VAL A 35 10.78 8.85 -1.29
C VAL A 35 9.46 8.74 -0.52
N CYS A 36 8.39 8.30 -1.17
CA CYS A 36 7.12 7.86 -0.55
C CYS A 36 7.32 6.50 0.14
N ALA A 37 8.38 6.39 0.95
CA ALA A 37 8.18 5.92 2.30
C ALA A 37 7.31 6.99 2.96
N GLN A 38 6.54 6.68 4.02
CA GLN A 38 6.24 7.76 4.95
C GLN A 38 7.57 8.49 5.16
N PRO A 39 7.70 9.81 4.88
CA PRO A 39 8.82 10.53 5.41
C PRO A 39 8.72 10.18 6.87
N SER A 40 9.62 9.32 7.38
CA SER A 40 9.80 9.25 8.80
C SER A 40 10.15 10.70 9.07
N ALA A 41 9.22 11.46 9.64
CA ALA A 41 9.53 12.70 10.29
C ALA A 41 10.78 12.32 11.07
N HIS A 42 11.97 12.72 10.61
CA HIS A 42 13.18 12.16 11.18
C HIS A 42 13.28 12.87 12.51
N ARG A 43 12.72 12.17 13.50
CA ARG A 43 12.59 12.52 14.89
C ARG A 43 13.99 12.36 15.45
N GLY A 44 14.64 13.46 15.82
CA GLY A 44 15.92 13.34 16.51
C GLY A 44 15.77 12.36 17.68
N LYS A 45 16.80 11.57 17.97
CA LYS A 45 16.75 10.59 19.05
C LYS A 45 17.25 11.20 20.35
N LEU A 46 16.39 11.18 21.37
CA LEU A 46 16.72 11.58 22.73
C LEU A 46 16.93 10.35 23.61
N ALA A 47 18.17 10.13 24.03
CA ALA A 47 18.50 9.15 25.06
C ALA A 47 18.59 9.83 26.43
N VAL A 48 17.94 9.27 27.44
CA VAL A 48 18.01 9.77 28.82
C VAL A 48 18.61 8.69 29.70
N ILE A 49 19.79 8.98 30.25
CA ILE A 49 20.51 8.09 31.16
C ILE A 49 20.44 8.62 32.59
N GLY A 50 20.14 7.74 33.53
CA GLY A 50 19.96 8.18 34.90
C GLY A 50 19.76 7.07 35.91
N ASP A 51 19.49 7.52 37.13
CA ASP A 51 19.20 6.67 38.28
C ASP A 51 17.71 6.29 38.35
N SER A 52 17.17 6.10 39.57
CA SER A 52 15.77 5.76 39.80
C SER A 52 14.80 6.85 39.36
N TYR A 53 15.25 8.10 39.20
CA TYR A 53 14.41 9.17 38.69
C TYR A 53 14.02 8.96 37.21
N VAL A 54 14.96 8.51 36.38
CA VAL A 54 14.73 8.25 34.94
C VAL A 54 13.94 6.96 34.71
N GLU A 55 14.17 5.94 35.56
CA GLU A 55 13.37 4.72 35.59
C GLU A 55 11.92 4.99 36.05
N ASN A 56 11.70 6.12 36.73
CA ASN A 56 10.47 6.50 37.42
C ASN A 56 10.08 5.57 38.58
N HIS A 57 11.07 4.90 39.17
CA HIS A 57 10.96 4.07 40.37
C HIS A 57 9.90 2.97 40.29
N LYS A 58 8.71 3.20 40.85
CA LYS A 58 7.59 2.24 40.89
C LYS A 58 6.53 2.52 39.83
N ARG A 59 6.68 3.60 39.06
CA ARG A 59 5.70 4.06 38.07
C ARG A 59 6.27 3.90 36.66
N PRO A 60 5.44 3.83 35.61
CA PRO A 60 5.91 3.74 34.23
C PRO A 60 6.75 4.95 33.84
N TYR A 61 7.88 4.76 33.17
CA TYR A 61 8.72 5.88 32.74
C TYR A 61 8.03 6.81 31.72
N THR A 62 6.96 6.36 31.07
CA THR A 62 6.16 7.16 30.14
C THR A 62 5.50 8.37 30.79
N GLU A 63 5.37 8.38 32.13
CA GLU A 63 4.87 9.53 32.89
C GLU A 63 5.94 10.59 33.18
N THR A 64 7.22 10.33 32.86
CA THR A 64 8.30 11.26 33.16
C THR A 64 8.27 12.48 32.27
N TRP A 65 8.68 13.63 32.80
CA TRP A 65 8.70 14.88 32.04
C TRP A 65 9.58 14.79 30.78
N HIS A 66 10.69 14.05 30.83
CA HIS A 66 11.59 13.92 29.69
C HIS A 66 11.04 12.99 28.60
N CYS A 67 10.26 11.96 28.97
CA CYS A 67 9.52 11.15 27.99
C CYS A 67 8.40 11.99 27.35
N MET A 68 7.60 12.68 28.16
CA MET A 68 6.55 13.57 27.65
C MET A 68 7.11 14.69 26.76
N MET A 69 8.26 15.28 27.14
CA MET A 69 8.96 16.28 26.33
C MET A 69 9.40 15.68 24.99
N ALA A 70 10.05 14.50 25.01
CA ALA A 70 10.46 13.81 23.78
C ALA A 70 9.26 13.59 22.85
N GLU A 71 8.14 13.09 23.39
CA GLU A 71 6.91 12.88 22.63
C GLU A 71 6.34 14.18 22.05
N ARG A 72 6.30 15.27 22.84
CA ARG A 72 5.82 16.60 22.39
C ARG A 72 6.70 17.21 21.31
N LEU A 73 8.01 16.97 21.39
CA LEU A 73 8.98 17.42 20.41
C LEU A 73 9.07 16.49 19.21
N GLY A 74 8.33 15.38 19.21
CA GLY A 74 8.44 14.35 18.19
C GLY A 74 9.86 13.80 18.10
N LEU A 75 10.45 13.40 19.22
CA LEU A 75 11.77 12.76 19.33
C LEU A 75 11.61 11.28 19.64
N ASP A 76 12.47 10.44 19.07
CA ASP A 76 12.55 9.03 19.44
C ASP A 76 13.18 8.91 20.83
N TYR A 77 12.45 8.33 21.78
CA TYR A 77 12.87 8.32 23.18
C TYR A 77 13.50 6.98 23.59
N GLN A 78 14.72 7.03 24.12
CA GLN A 78 15.38 5.88 24.75
C GLN A 78 15.53 6.10 26.25
N ASN A 79 14.85 5.26 27.05
CA ASN A 79 15.06 5.22 28.50
C ASN A 79 16.29 4.37 28.86
N VAL A 80 17.28 4.95 29.52
CA VAL A 80 18.45 4.26 30.09
C VAL A 80 18.52 4.52 31.61
N GLY A 81 17.36 4.54 32.27
CA GLY A 81 17.20 4.61 33.72
C GLY A 81 17.47 3.26 34.40
N LYS A 82 17.82 3.28 35.70
CA LYS A 82 17.79 2.06 36.54
C LYS A 82 17.71 2.42 38.01
N ASN A 83 16.80 1.76 38.70
CA ASN A 83 16.58 1.95 40.12
C ASN A 83 17.84 1.75 40.96
N GLY A 84 18.12 2.74 41.81
CA GLY A 84 19.24 2.71 42.77
C GLY A 84 20.63 2.89 42.17
N SER A 85 20.78 3.01 40.84
CA SER A 85 22.10 3.19 40.22
C SER A 85 22.73 4.55 40.57
N CYS A 86 24.07 4.61 40.50
CA CYS A 86 24.88 5.79 40.79
C CYS A 86 25.74 6.15 39.58
N VAL A 87 26.21 7.39 39.49
CA VAL A 87 27.22 7.81 38.51
C VAL A 87 28.51 7.03 38.71
N ALA A 88 28.99 6.99 39.96
CA ALA A 88 30.32 6.46 40.28
C ALA A 88 30.30 5.04 40.88
N PHE A 89 29.34 4.76 41.77
CA PHE A 89 29.33 3.54 42.57
C PHE A 89 28.66 2.39 41.83
N ASP A 90 29.37 1.28 41.64
CA ASP A 90 28.76 0.03 41.19
C ASP A 90 27.97 -0.59 42.34
N ARG A 91 26.67 -0.81 42.13
CA ARG A 91 25.75 -1.36 43.13
C ARG A 91 25.13 -2.67 42.65
N THR A 92 25.83 -3.41 41.78
CA THR A 92 25.36 -4.72 41.29
C THR A 92 25.18 -5.71 42.45
N LYS A 93 26.07 -5.69 43.44
CA LYS A 93 25.95 -6.51 44.67
C LYS A 93 24.76 -6.12 45.55
N GLU A 94 24.19 -4.93 45.36
CA GLU A 94 23.01 -4.42 46.07
C GLU A 94 21.74 -4.52 45.20
N TRP A 95 21.78 -5.29 44.09
CA TRP A 95 20.69 -5.43 43.12
C TRP A 95 20.27 -4.14 42.40
N CYS A 96 20.97 -3.02 42.62
CA CYS A 96 20.73 -1.74 41.94
C CYS A 96 21.49 -1.62 40.60
N GLY A 97 22.43 -2.54 40.34
CA GLY A 97 23.14 -2.69 39.07
C GLY A 97 24.38 -1.82 38.89
N GLN A 98 24.92 -1.88 37.67
CA GLN A 98 26.13 -1.16 37.24
C GLN A 98 25.96 0.36 37.32
N SER A 99 27.08 1.06 37.51
CA SER A 99 27.15 2.52 37.50
C SER A 99 26.86 3.11 36.12
N LEU A 100 26.45 4.37 36.04
CA LEU A 100 26.24 5.05 34.76
C LEU A 100 27.53 5.08 33.93
N LEU A 101 28.70 5.20 34.58
CA LEU A 101 30.02 5.11 33.95
C LEU A 101 30.22 3.80 33.15
N GLN A 102 29.52 2.72 33.50
CA GLN A 102 29.55 1.49 32.72
C GLN A 102 28.37 1.41 31.73
N ARG A 103 27.19 1.89 32.14
CA ARG A 103 25.94 1.76 31.41
C ARG A 103 25.77 2.70 30.24
N TYR A 104 26.54 3.78 30.13
CA TYR A 104 26.44 4.68 28.96
C TYR A 104 26.64 3.96 27.62
N ARG A 105 27.27 2.79 27.61
CA ARG A 105 27.42 1.94 26.42
C ARG A 105 26.08 1.41 25.87
N GLN A 106 25.02 1.43 26.68
CA GLN A 106 23.64 1.07 26.30
C GLN A 106 22.97 2.18 25.49
N ILE A 107 23.49 3.42 25.55
CA ILE A 107 22.99 4.54 24.75
C ILE A 107 23.22 4.21 23.28
N ASP A 108 22.18 4.47 22.49
CA ASP A 108 22.26 4.37 21.04
C ASP A 108 23.35 5.31 20.50
N LYS A 109 24.26 4.77 19.69
CA LYS A 109 25.35 5.56 19.08
C LYS A 109 24.83 6.67 18.16
N ASP A 110 23.61 6.51 17.65
CA ASP A 110 22.96 7.42 16.72
C ASP A 110 22.03 8.40 17.44
N ALA A 111 22.17 8.58 18.76
CA ALA A 111 21.43 9.59 19.52
C ALA A 111 21.85 11.03 19.12
N ASP A 112 20.88 11.90 18.88
CA ASP A 112 21.08 13.34 18.60
C ASP A 112 21.17 14.16 19.89
N TYR A 113 20.51 13.68 20.95
CA TYR A 113 20.47 14.34 22.25
C TYR A 113 20.69 13.31 23.35
N VAL A 114 21.51 13.67 24.34
CA VAL A 114 21.70 12.85 25.55
C VAL A 114 21.46 13.71 26.79
N LEU A 115 20.47 13.34 27.59
CA LEU A 115 20.25 13.92 28.91
C LEU A 115 20.76 12.99 30.01
N ILE A 116 21.60 13.55 30.88
CA ILE A 116 22.09 12.87 32.09
C ILE A 116 21.30 13.42 33.28
N ILE A 117 20.52 12.55 33.94
CA ILE A 117 19.76 12.91 35.14
C ILE A 117 20.20 11.97 36.28
N ALA A 118 21.12 12.45 37.09
CA ALA A 118 21.75 11.62 38.11
C ALA A 118 22.37 12.43 39.25
N GLY A 119 22.69 11.73 40.33
CA GLY A 119 23.39 12.27 41.49
C GLY A 119 22.59 12.17 42.79
N HIS A 120 21.33 11.69 42.74
CA HIS A 120 20.52 11.52 43.95
C HIS A 120 21.11 10.39 44.82
N ASN A 121 21.31 9.21 44.22
CA ASN A 121 21.90 8.07 44.94
C ASN A 121 23.39 8.28 45.26
N ASP A 122 24.13 9.01 44.42
CA ASP A 122 25.53 9.35 44.69
C ASP A 122 25.68 10.24 45.91
N ALA A 123 24.75 11.17 46.17
CA ALA A 123 24.78 12.02 47.36
C ALA A 123 24.69 11.19 48.65
N ASP A 124 23.80 10.20 48.70
CA ASP A 124 23.65 9.30 49.85
C ASP A 124 24.90 8.43 50.09
N LYS A 125 25.58 8.01 49.01
CA LYS A 125 26.82 7.21 49.09
C LYS A 125 28.05 8.07 49.42
N CYS A 126 28.14 9.28 48.88
CA CYS A 126 29.25 10.19 49.13
C CYS A 126 29.21 10.75 50.56
N LYS A 127 28.00 11.05 51.07
CA LYS A 127 27.82 11.82 52.30
C LYS A 127 28.71 13.07 52.22
N ASN A 128 29.59 13.30 53.20
CA ASN A 128 30.62 14.35 53.17
C ASN A 128 32.06 13.78 53.11
N ASN A 129 32.25 12.55 52.65
CA ASN A 129 33.57 11.94 52.57
C ASN A 129 34.36 12.45 51.35
N ARG A 130 35.60 12.90 51.59
CA ARG A 130 36.45 13.54 50.57
C ARG A 130 36.80 12.59 49.41
N ASP A 131 37.10 11.32 49.68
CA ASP A 131 37.52 10.35 48.66
C ASP A 131 36.34 9.92 47.79
N SER A 132 35.19 9.66 48.41
CA SER A 132 33.95 9.37 47.69
C SER A 132 33.51 10.53 46.79
N LEU A 133 33.63 11.78 47.27
CA LEU A 133 33.33 12.98 46.49
C LEU A 133 34.31 13.17 45.31
N ARG A 134 35.60 12.87 45.51
CA ARG A 134 36.60 12.87 44.42
C ARG A 134 36.27 11.81 43.39
N MET A 135 35.97 10.59 43.82
CA MET A 135 35.58 9.49 42.93
C MET A 135 34.33 9.83 42.11
N PHE A 136 33.35 10.49 42.73
CA PHE A 136 32.16 10.99 42.03
C PHE A 136 32.53 12.01 40.95
N SER A 137 33.36 13.01 41.28
CA SER A 137 33.87 14.00 40.32
C SER A 137 34.57 13.34 39.13
N ASP A 138 35.50 12.42 39.40
CA ASP A 138 36.30 11.76 38.36
C ASP A 138 35.43 10.85 37.48
N SER A 139 34.50 10.12 38.08
CA SER A 139 33.55 9.27 37.35
C SER A 139 32.58 10.06 36.49
N LEU A 140 32.10 11.21 36.97
CA LEU A 140 31.23 12.08 36.19
C LEU A 140 31.96 12.64 34.95
N ARG A 141 33.24 13.03 35.09
CA ARG A 141 34.06 13.46 33.95
C ARG A 141 34.28 12.33 32.94
N ALA A 142 34.57 11.13 33.43
CA ALA A 142 34.75 9.96 32.59
C ALA A 142 33.44 9.56 31.87
N LEU A 143 32.29 9.67 32.54
CA LEU A 143 30.97 9.42 31.96
C LEU A 143 30.68 10.37 30.80
N ILE A 144 30.85 11.69 31.01
CA ILE A 144 30.62 12.69 29.96
C ILE A 144 31.56 12.46 28.77
N THR A 145 32.82 12.12 29.04
CA THR A 145 33.81 11.80 28.00
C THR A 145 33.41 10.55 27.22
N GLY A 146 32.98 9.49 27.91
CA GLY A 146 32.53 8.24 27.28
C GLY A 146 31.29 8.45 26.41
N ILE A 147 30.31 9.24 26.86
CA ILE A 147 29.12 9.58 26.06
C ILE A 147 29.53 10.33 24.79
N ARG A 148 30.41 11.33 24.88
CA ARG A 148 30.91 12.06 23.70
C ARG A 148 31.64 11.16 22.70
N GLN A 149 32.37 10.17 23.17
CA GLN A 149 33.04 9.19 22.29
C GLN A 149 32.03 8.23 21.64
N ARG A 150 31.01 7.81 22.38
CA ARG A 150 29.98 6.88 21.89
C ARG A 150 29.01 7.53 20.90
N CYS A 151 28.61 8.77 21.18
CA CYS A 151 27.62 9.54 20.45
C CYS A 151 28.23 10.91 20.05
N PRO A 152 29.18 10.94 19.09
CA PRO A 152 29.96 12.16 18.79
C PRO A 152 29.13 13.32 18.22
N LYS A 153 27.93 13.04 17.69
CA LYS A 153 27.00 14.04 17.19
C LYS A 153 26.03 14.55 18.25
N ALA A 154 25.93 13.86 19.39
CA ALA A 154 24.92 14.16 20.38
C ALA A 154 25.19 15.48 21.10
N ARG A 155 24.16 16.30 21.27
CA ARG A 155 24.19 17.44 22.19
C ARG A 155 23.85 16.95 23.59
N LEU A 156 24.74 17.22 24.54
CA LEU A 156 24.60 16.76 25.92
C LEU A 156 23.93 17.82 26.79
N GLY A 157 23.07 17.38 27.70
CA GLY A 157 22.56 18.19 28.82
C GLY A 157 22.62 17.42 30.13
N TYR A 158 22.78 18.13 31.24
CA TYR A 158 22.76 17.56 32.58
C TYR A 158 21.63 18.16 33.40
N VAL A 159 20.91 17.36 34.17
CA VAL A 159 19.88 17.81 35.13
C VAL A 159 20.31 17.42 36.53
N SER A 160 20.49 18.40 37.41
CA SER A 160 20.93 18.15 38.79
C SER A 160 19.82 17.52 39.64
N PRO A 161 20.15 16.78 40.72
CA PRO A 161 19.13 16.30 41.66
C PRO A 161 18.43 17.48 42.35
N TRP A 162 17.26 17.21 42.96
CA TRP A 162 16.54 18.22 43.73
C TRP A 162 17.38 18.79 44.88
N ASN A 163 17.09 20.04 45.24
CA ASN A 163 17.77 20.74 46.33
C ASN A 163 17.36 20.20 47.71
N ASN A 164 17.96 19.07 48.09
CA ASN A 164 17.72 18.38 49.33
C ASN A 164 18.72 18.80 50.44
N GLU A 165 18.28 18.87 51.69
CA GLU A 165 19.14 19.17 52.85
C GLU A 165 19.88 17.95 53.41
N ARG A 166 19.56 16.76 52.90
CA ARG A 166 20.26 15.51 53.26
C ARG A 166 21.77 15.63 53.00
N VAL A 167 22.52 14.94 53.86
CA VAL A 167 23.99 14.93 53.83
C VAL A 167 24.49 14.53 52.44
N GLY A 168 25.43 15.29 51.89
CA GLY A 168 26.09 15.05 50.60
C GLY A 168 25.46 15.71 49.38
N PHE A 169 24.18 16.08 49.41
CA PHE A 169 23.51 16.72 48.26
C PHE A 169 24.15 18.06 47.89
N LYS A 170 24.48 18.89 48.89
CA LYS A 170 25.13 20.19 48.65
C LYS A 170 26.51 20.04 48.00
N GLN A 171 27.28 19.02 48.37
CA GLN A 171 28.62 18.73 47.87
C GLN A 171 28.56 18.14 46.46
N VAL A 172 27.70 17.14 46.25
CA VAL A 172 27.44 16.55 44.91
C VAL A 172 26.92 17.61 43.94
N GLY A 173 25.97 18.45 44.35
CA GLY A 173 25.47 19.57 43.53
C GLY A 173 26.57 20.59 43.16
N LYS A 174 27.50 20.90 44.07
CA LYS A 174 28.68 21.74 43.76
C LYS A 174 29.60 21.08 42.73
N ILE A 175 29.83 19.78 42.85
CA ILE A 175 30.66 19.02 41.91
C ILE A 175 30.00 19.00 40.53
N ILE A 176 28.70 18.70 40.44
CA ILE A 176 27.95 18.71 39.17
C ILE A 176 28.08 20.07 38.48
N ARG A 177 27.83 21.19 39.19
CA ARG A 177 28.02 22.55 38.63
C ARG A 177 29.42 22.78 38.08
N LYS A 178 30.44 22.40 38.87
CA LYS A 178 31.84 22.58 38.47
C LYS A 178 32.17 21.74 37.24
N VAL A 179 31.84 20.44 37.26
CA VAL A 179 32.15 19.52 36.16
C VAL A 179 31.41 19.91 34.88
N CYS A 180 30.11 20.21 34.95
CA CYS A 180 29.34 20.64 33.78
C CYS A 180 29.90 21.94 33.18
N LYS A 181 30.28 22.92 34.01
CA LYS A 181 30.95 24.15 33.56
C LYS A 181 32.29 23.83 32.89
N ASP A 182 33.15 23.08 33.57
CA ASP A 182 34.51 22.76 33.09
C ASP A 182 34.47 21.96 31.78
N MET A 183 33.44 21.12 31.58
CA MET A 183 33.30 20.26 30.41
C MET A 183 32.38 20.84 29.33
N ASN A 184 31.90 22.08 29.49
CA ASN A 184 30.95 22.73 28.58
C ASN A 184 29.70 21.86 28.30
N VAL A 185 29.03 21.44 29.36
CA VAL A 185 27.73 20.74 29.30
C VAL A 185 26.69 21.65 29.94
N PRO A 186 25.65 22.09 29.20
CA PRO A 186 24.52 22.80 29.76
C PRO A 186 23.95 22.09 30.99
N LEU A 187 23.68 22.84 32.06
CA LEU A 187 23.13 22.31 33.31
C LEU A 187 21.76 22.94 33.60
N LEU A 188 20.74 22.09 33.79
CA LEU A 188 19.49 22.44 34.45
C LEU A 188 19.69 22.31 35.95
N ASP A 189 19.96 23.44 36.61
CA ASP A 189 20.33 23.45 38.02
C ASP A 189 19.09 23.62 38.92
N ASN A 190 18.58 22.50 39.44
CA ASN A 190 17.42 22.42 40.33
C ASN A 190 17.63 23.01 41.74
N TYR A 191 18.79 23.62 41.99
CA TYR A 191 19.04 24.38 43.22
C TYR A 191 18.76 25.88 43.06
N GLN A 192 18.45 26.34 41.85
CA GLN A 192 18.07 27.73 41.62
C GLN A 192 16.72 28.04 42.27
N LYS A 193 16.55 29.31 42.67
CA LYS A 193 15.34 29.78 43.39
C LYS A 193 14.05 29.64 42.58
N ASN A 194 14.15 29.58 41.25
CA ASN A 194 13.01 29.51 40.34
C ASN A 194 12.63 28.06 39.95
N CYS A 195 13.23 27.03 40.55
CA CYS A 195 12.82 25.65 40.36
C CYS A 195 11.39 25.45 40.92
N PRO A 196 10.43 24.92 40.13
CA PRO A 196 9.04 24.75 40.58
C PRO A 196 8.84 23.56 41.52
N ILE A 197 9.88 22.76 41.77
CA ILE A 197 9.83 21.58 42.65
C ILE A 197 10.30 21.95 44.05
N HIS A 198 9.35 22.04 44.98
CA HIS A 198 9.60 22.36 46.38
C HIS A 198 9.77 21.09 47.22
N VAL A 199 10.87 20.35 46.98
CA VAL A 199 11.11 19.04 47.64
C VAL A 199 11.13 19.09 49.16
N ARG A 200 11.37 20.26 49.79
CA ARG A 200 11.43 20.40 51.25
C ARG A 200 10.06 20.58 51.91
N ASP A 201 9.01 20.85 51.12
CA ASP A 201 7.65 21.05 51.61
C ASP A 201 6.88 19.71 51.62
N ASP A 202 6.46 19.28 52.81
CA ASP A 202 5.73 18.03 53.04
C ASP A 202 4.38 18.00 52.32
N ALA A 203 3.65 19.12 52.28
CA ALA A 203 2.37 19.24 51.58
C ALA A 203 2.59 19.18 50.06
N PHE A 204 3.67 19.79 49.56
CA PHE A 204 4.05 19.66 48.16
C PHE A 204 4.37 18.21 47.79
N ARG A 205 5.17 17.52 48.62
CA ARG A 205 5.50 16.10 48.38
C ARG A 205 4.28 15.20 48.45
N ALA A 206 3.36 15.45 49.37
CA ALA A 206 2.09 14.71 49.45
C ALA A 206 1.29 14.76 48.14
N ARG A 207 1.38 15.88 47.40
CA ARG A 207 0.66 16.08 46.14
C ARG A 207 1.43 15.61 44.91
N TYR A 208 2.73 15.88 44.83
CA TYR A 208 3.50 15.77 43.58
C TYR A 208 4.60 14.70 43.57
N PHE A 209 4.86 14.04 44.70
CA PHE A 209 5.82 12.93 44.80
C PHE A 209 5.09 11.58 44.93
N GLN A 210 5.80 10.48 44.69
CA GLN A 210 5.23 9.14 44.80
C GLN A 210 4.87 8.76 46.25
N ALA A 211 5.50 9.41 47.24
CA ALA A 211 5.12 9.34 48.66
C ALA A 211 5.62 10.59 49.41
N VAL A 212 4.99 10.93 50.55
CA VAL A 212 5.40 12.07 51.41
C VAL A 212 6.86 11.94 51.89
N ARG A 213 7.32 10.70 52.11
CA ARG A 213 8.71 10.38 52.50
C ARG A 213 9.66 10.19 51.32
N ASP A 214 9.18 10.31 50.09
CA ASP A 214 10.00 10.23 48.88
C ASP A 214 10.54 11.62 48.54
N TRP A 215 11.86 11.75 48.41
CA TRP A 215 12.53 13.03 48.15
C TRP A 215 13.14 13.08 46.75
N ALA A 216 12.89 12.07 45.92
CA ALA A 216 13.47 11.94 44.59
C ALA A 216 12.38 11.87 43.51
N HIS A 217 11.38 11.02 43.69
CA HIS A 217 10.52 10.60 42.59
C HIS A 217 9.20 11.37 42.57
N LEU A 218 8.99 12.10 41.48
CA LEU A 218 7.71 12.74 41.19
C LEU A 218 6.67 11.67 40.82
N ASN A 219 5.41 11.97 41.10
CA ASN A 219 4.28 11.28 40.49
C ASN A 219 3.94 11.93 39.14
N ALA A 220 2.88 11.45 38.46
CA ALA A 220 2.48 11.99 37.15
C ALA A 220 2.21 13.51 37.17
N ASP A 221 1.55 14.03 38.21
CA ASP A 221 1.25 15.46 38.32
C ASP A 221 2.52 16.28 38.58
N GLY A 222 3.45 15.75 39.37
CA GLY A 222 4.74 16.39 39.59
C GLY A 222 5.56 16.50 38.30
N HIS A 223 5.59 15.44 37.49
CA HIS A 223 6.27 15.48 36.18
C HIS A 223 5.59 16.46 35.22
N ARG A 224 4.25 16.55 35.20
CA ARG A 224 3.51 17.55 34.40
C ARG A 224 3.81 18.98 34.85
N LEU A 225 3.95 19.21 36.16
CA LEU A 225 4.33 20.50 36.71
C LEU A 225 5.75 20.91 36.29
N TYR A 226 6.69 19.95 36.25
CA TYR A 226 8.08 20.22 35.88
C TYR A 226 8.31 20.33 34.37
N LEU A 227 7.48 19.68 33.55
CA LEU A 227 7.64 19.60 32.10
C LEU A 227 7.87 20.95 31.40
N PRO A 228 7.08 22.01 31.62
CA PRO A 228 7.31 23.29 30.94
C PRO A 228 8.68 23.92 31.26
N TYR A 229 9.17 23.71 32.49
CA TYR A 229 10.46 24.23 32.94
C TYR A 229 11.62 23.45 32.30
N GLY A 230 11.54 22.11 32.33
CA GLY A 230 12.53 21.24 31.70
C GLY A 230 12.59 21.38 30.18
N GLU A 231 11.44 21.41 29.52
CA GLU A 231 11.33 21.57 28.06
C GLU A 231 11.88 22.91 27.59
N ARG A 232 11.55 24.01 28.27
CA ARG A 232 12.09 25.33 27.92
C ARG A 232 13.61 25.35 28.01
N TRP A 233 14.17 24.83 29.10
CA TRP A 233 15.62 24.76 29.25
C TRP A 233 16.26 23.87 28.17
N PHE A 234 15.66 22.72 27.87
CA PHE A 234 16.14 21.81 26.84
C PHE A 234 16.19 22.51 25.48
N LEU A 235 15.12 23.20 25.09
CA LEU A 235 15.07 23.95 23.84
C LEU A 235 16.07 25.11 23.83
N ASP A 236 16.18 25.89 24.90
CA ASP A 236 17.09 27.05 24.89
C ASP A 236 18.58 26.64 24.92
N ASN A 237 18.93 25.46 25.45
CA ASN A 237 20.34 25.12 25.75
C ASN A 237 20.85 23.84 25.08
N VAL A 238 19.98 22.85 24.82
CA VAL A 238 20.36 21.55 24.27
C VAL A 238 19.90 21.40 22.82
N ALA A 239 18.69 21.86 22.47
CA ALA A 239 18.11 21.71 21.14
C ALA A 239 17.40 22.98 20.62
N PRO A 240 18.08 24.14 20.50
CA PRO A 240 17.53 25.41 20.01
C PRO A 240 16.94 25.34 18.60
N GLU A 241 17.45 24.46 17.76
CA GLU A 241 16.93 24.16 16.42
C GLU A 241 15.49 23.64 16.45
N LEU A 242 15.07 22.99 17.54
CA LEU A 242 13.70 22.51 17.68
C LEU A 242 12.73 23.64 18.06
N LYS A 243 13.20 24.82 18.46
CA LYS A 243 12.36 25.93 18.96
C LYS A 243 11.32 26.41 17.95
N HIS A 244 11.67 26.39 16.67
CA HIS A 244 10.80 26.83 15.56
C HIS A 244 10.10 25.68 14.86
N SER A 245 10.12 24.45 15.40
CA SER A 245 9.32 23.36 14.84
C SER A 245 7.82 23.68 14.92
N PHE A 246 7.05 23.29 13.91
CA PHE A 246 5.59 23.22 14.03
C PHE A 246 5.21 22.14 15.04
N ARG A 247 4.27 22.45 15.95
CA ARG A 247 3.84 21.52 17.00
C ARG A 247 2.33 21.59 17.24
N ILE A 248 1.74 20.43 17.48
CA ILE A 248 0.39 20.29 18.04
C ILE A 248 0.53 19.48 19.33
N ALA A 249 0.07 20.06 20.44
CA ALA A 249 0.04 19.37 21.73
C ALA A 249 -1.24 18.54 21.88
N SER A 250 -1.22 17.56 22.77
CA SER A 250 -2.45 16.88 23.15
C SER A 250 -3.43 17.83 23.86
N ALA A 251 -4.73 17.63 23.64
CA ALA A 251 -5.83 18.41 24.22
C ALA A 251 -5.76 19.92 23.96
N SER A 252 -5.14 20.34 22.86
CA SER A 252 -5.05 21.75 22.46
C SER A 252 -6.08 22.15 21.40
N GLU A 253 -6.30 23.45 21.27
CA GLU A 253 -6.97 24.06 20.13
C GLU A 253 -5.96 24.35 19.01
N VAL A 254 -6.28 23.93 17.78
CA VAL A 254 -5.44 24.09 16.58
C VAL A 254 -6.09 25.13 15.68
N LYS A 255 -5.55 26.35 15.67
CA LYS A 255 -6.06 27.42 14.81
C LYS A 255 -5.70 27.18 13.35
N VAL A 256 -6.70 27.03 12.49
CA VAL A 256 -6.55 26.83 11.05
C VAL A 256 -7.19 27.99 10.30
N TRP A 257 -6.47 28.56 9.35
CA TRP A 257 -7.07 29.43 8.33
C TRP A 257 -7.06 28.67 7.01
N MET A 258 -8.20 28.65 6.32
CA MET A 258 -8.33 28.06 4.99
C MET A 258 -8.99 29.10 4.07
N ASN A 259 -8.52 29.19 2.84
CA ASN A 259 -9.06 30.14 1.86
C ASN A 259 -10.60 29.98 1.77
N PRO A 260 -11.40 31.04 1.95
CA PRO A 260 -12.86 30.93 1.98
C PRO A 260 -13.50 30.56 0.63
N LYS A 261 -12.77 30.63 -0.48
CA LYS A 261 -13.24 30.29 -1.83
C LYS A 261 -12.82 28.88 -2.25
N HIS A 262 -13.16 27.88 -1.45
CA HIS A 262 -12.84 26.47 -1.69
C HIS A 262 -14.10 25.65 -2.00
N ASP A 263 -13.92 24.54 -2.71
CA ASP A 263 -14.99 23.59 -2.97
C ASP A 263 -15.24 22.70 -1.73
N PRO A 264 -16.42 22.05 -1.63
CA PRO A 264 -16.79 21.24 -0.46
C PRO A 264 -15.79 20.15 -0.04
N VAL A 265 -15.00 19.62 -0.99
CA VAL A 265 -14.00 18.58 -0.71
C VAL A 265 -12.92 19.04 0.27
N ALA A 266 -12.50 20.31 0.20
CA ALA A 266 -11.49 20.86 1.11
C ALA A 266 -12.04 21.01 2.52
N GLN A 267 -13.30 21.46 2.67
CA GLN A 267 -13.97 21.50 3.97
C GLN A 267 -14.18 20.09 4.54
N THR A 268 -14.59 19.14 3.71
CA THR A 268 -14.77 17.74 4.12
C THR A 268 -13.46 17.14 4.64
N ALA A 269 -12.33 17.41 3.97
CA ALA A 269 -11.02 16.97 4.43
C ALA A 269 -10.57 17.67 5.72
N LEU A 270 -10.94 18.93 5.93
CA LEU A 270 -10.68 19.64 7.19
C LEU A 270 -11.47 18.99 8.35
N ASP A 271 -12.72 18.61 8.12
CA ASP A 271 -13.55 17.91 9.11
C ASP A 271 -12.98 16.51 9.44
N MET A 272 -12.49 15.79 8.41
CA MET A 272 -11.79 14.51 8.61
C MET A 272 -10.52 14.70 9.44
N LEU A 273 -9.72 15.73 9.15
CA LEU A 273 -8.52 16.05 9.92
C LEU A 273 -8.85 16.44 11.38
N ASP A 274 -9.95 17.13 11.65
CA ASP A 274 -10.40 17.40 13.03
C ASP A 274 -10.68 16.09 13.79
N GLY A 275 -11.40 15.17 13.14
CA GLY A 275 -11.64 13.83 13.69
C GLY A 275 -10.34 13.08 14.01
N ASP A 276 -9.37 13.14 13.10
CA ASP A 276 -8.07 12.52 13.24
C ASP A 276 -7.23 13.16 14.36
N LEU A 277 -7.21 14.48 14.45
CA LEU A 277 -6.58 15.23 15.55
C LEU A 277 -7.19 14.87 16.90
N HIS A 278 -8.50 14.68 16.94
CA HIS A 278 -9.16 14.25 18.16
C HIS A 278 -8.79 12.80 18.53
N ALA A 279 -8.78 11.89 17.56
CA ALA A 279 -8.45 10.49 17.78
C ALA A 279 -6.99 10.31 18.26
N VAL A 280 -6.04 11.03 17.63
CA VAL A 280 -4.61 10.92 17.93
C VAL A 280 -4.20 11.76 19.13
N LEU A 281 -4.61 13.02 19.18
CA LEU A 281 -4.08 14.01 20.13
C LEU A 281 -5.15 14.52 21.11
N SER A 282 -6.42 14.16 20.95
CA SER A 282 -7.54 14.81 21.65
C SER A 282 -7.59 16.33 21.40
N ALA A 283 -6.93 16.80 20.34
CA ALA A 283 -6.96 18.19 19.90
C ALA A 283 -8.18 18.47 19.03
N ARG A 284 -8.52 19.75 18.85
CA ARG A 284 -9.64 20.20 18.00
C ARG A 284 -9.23 21.39 17.14
N ILE A 285 -9.74 21.45 15.93
CA ILE A 285 -9.55 22.56 15.00
C ILE A 285 -10.49 23.71 15.38
N ILE A 286 -9.95 24.92 15.35
CA ILE A 286 -10.72 26.17 15.38
C ILE A 286 -10.39 26.94 14.11
N THR A 287 -11.40 27.19 13.28
CA THR A 287 -11.23 28.02 12.09
C THR A 287 -11.15 29.50 12.47
N THR A 288 -10.20 30.23 11.87
CA THR A 288 -10.04 31.67 12.07
C THR A 288 -10.16 32.41 10.74
N GLY A 289 -10.72 33.62 10.77
CA GLY A 289 -10.72 34.55 9.63
C GLY A 289 -9.38 35.27 9.44
N GLU A 290 -8.52 35.25 10.45
CA GLU A 290 -7.23 35.94 10.45
C GLU A 290 -6.09 34.97 10.09
N LYS A 291 -5.55 35.11 8.88
CA LYS A 291 -4.48 34.24 8.35
C LYS A 291 -3.20 34.25 9.20
N ASP A 292 -2.85 35.40 9.77
CA ASP A 292 -1.59 35.56 10.51
C ASP A 292 -1.61 34.93 11.91
N SER A 293 -2.78 34.78 12.53
CA SER A 293 -2.93 34.15 13.84
C SER A 293 -3.07 32.62 13.77
N ALA A 294 -3.20 32.06 12.56
CA ALA A 294 -3.33 30.62 12.36
C ALA A 294 -2.01 29.87 12.53
N LEU A 295 -2.10 28.67 13.09
CA LEU A 295 -0.99 27.71 13.20
C LEU A 295 -0.81 26.95 11.88
N ILE A 296 -1.92 26.67 11.20
CA ILE A 296 -1.95 26.05 9.86
C ILE A 296 -2.67 27.01 8.91
N THR A 297 -2.07 27.31 7.76
CA THR A 297 -2.74 28.07 6.69
C THR A 297 -2.84 27.24 5.43
N VAL A 298 -4.02 27.21 4.79
CA VAL A 298 -4.29 26.49 3.55
C VAL A 298 -4.76 27.47 2.48
N ASP A 299 -3.99 27.63 1.42
CA ASP A 299 -4.26 28.60 0.36
C ASP A 299 -4.03 28.04 -1.05
N TYR A 300 -4.42 28.79 -2.07
CA TYR A 300 -4.13 28.43 -3.46
C TYR A 300 -2.74 28.86 -3.89
N ASP A 301 -2.09 28.01 -4.67
CA ASP A 301 -0.99 28.35 -5.57
C ASP A 301 -1.29 27.73 -6.93
N ARG A 302 -1.85 28.54 -7.83
CA ARG A 302 -2.27 28.09 -9.17
C ARG A 302 -1.11 27.80 -10.12
N SER A 303 0.15 27.99 -9.68
CA SER A 303 1.33 27.54 -10.42
C SER A 303 1.64 26.06 -10.20
N LEU A 304 1.04 25.44 -9.17
CA LEU A 304 1.16 24.01 -8.93
C LEU A 304 0.36 23.21 -9.97
N PRO A 305 0.84 22.01 -10.36
CA PRO A 305 0.07 21.12 -11.22
C PRO A 305 -1.24 20.67 -10.58
N TRP A 306 -2.21 20.30 -11.41
CA TRP A 306 -3.54 19.80 -11.01
C TRP A 306 -3.48 18.84 -9.81
N GLU A 307 -4.32 19.06 -8.80
CA GLU A 307 -4.38 18.36 -7.51
C GLU A 307 -3.08 18.36 -6.69
N GLY A 308 -2.05 19.09 -7.14
CA GLY A 308 -0.77 19.20 -6.47
C GLY A 308 -0.83 20.13 -5.26
N PHE A 309 0.05 19.88 -4.30
CA PHE A 309 0.19 20.68 -3.10
C PHE A 309 1.63 20.82 -2.62
N SER A 310 1.88 21.82 -1.78
CA SER A 310 3.12 22.00 -1.02
C SER A 310 2.79 22.27 0.44
N MET A 311 3.45 21.58 1.35
CA MET A 311 3.43 21.80 2.80
C MET A 311 4.83 22.29 3.22
N LYS A 312 4.91 23.39 3.96
CA LYS A 312 6.17 23.94 4.47
C LYS A 312 6.05 24.38 5.91
N VAL A 313 7.04 24.07 6.74
CA VAL A 313 7.15 24.64 8.09
C VAL A 313 8.10 25.83 8.05
N SER A 314 7.59 26.97 8.51
CA SER A 314 8.34 28.21 8.66
C SER A 314 7.86 28.95 9.89
N ASP A 315 8.79 29.42 10.74
CA ASP A 315 8.48 30.13 11.98
C ASP A 315 7.50 29.38 12.89
N GLY A 316 7.62 28.05 12.97
CA GLY A 316 6.73 27.20 13.78
C GLY A 316 5.30 27.06 13.26
N LYS A 317 5.00 27.54 12.05
CA LYS A 317 3.68 27.43 11.40
C LYS A 317 3.75 26.51 10.19
N LEU A 318 2.67 25.77 9.94
CA LEU A 318 2.52 24.94 8.75
C LEU A 318 1.79 25.72 7.66
N ARG A 319 2.48 25.96 6.55
CA ARG A 319 1.97 26.64 5.36
C ARG A 319 1.67 25.61 4.29
N ILE A 320 0.40 25.49 3.92
CA ILE A 320 -0.10 24.62 2.87
C ILE A 320 -0.55 25.49 1.69
N THR A 321 -0.05 25.20 0.50
CA THR A 321 -0.52 25.77 -0.76
C THR A 321 -0.90 24.66 -1.73
N ALA A 322 -1.98 24.82 -2.48
CA ALA A 322 -2.47 23.79 -3.40
C ALA A 322 -2.96 24.37 -4.74
N ALA A 323 -2.90 23.57 -5.80
CA ALA A 323 -3.37 23.97 -7.12
C ALA A 323 -4.89 24.21 -7.16
N ASP A 324 -5.65 23.43 -6.39
CA ASP A 324 -7.11 23.40 -6.35
C ASP A 324 -7.61 22.83 -5.01
N SER A 325 -8.94 22.70 -4.86
CA SER A 325 -9.59 22.22 -3.63
C SER A 325 -9.28 20.76 -3.32
N HIS A 326 -9.04 19.92 -4.33
CA HIS A 326 -8.60 18.54 -4.15
C HIS A 326 -7.17 18.48 -3.64
N GLY A 327 -6.27 19.31 -4.16
CA GLY A 327 -4.92 19.47 -3.62
C GLY A 327 -4.92 19.93 -2.16
N MET A 328 -5.84 20.83 -1.78
CA MET A 328 -6.03 21.22 -0.37
C MET A 328 -6.46 20.01 0.48
N ALA A 329 -7.43 19.23 -0.01
CA ALA A 329 -7.92 18.04 0.68
C ALA A 329 -6.81 16.99 0.87
N TYR A 330 -6.02 16.71 -0.17
CA TYR A 330 -4.92 15.76 -0.08
C TYR A 330 -3.80 16.24 0.84
N ALA A 331 -3.50 17.55 0.89
CA ALA A 331 -2.52 18.09 1.82
C ALA A 331 -2.97 17.96 3.30
N LEU A 332 -4.26 18.22 3.58
CA LEU A 332 -4.85 18.04 4.90
C LEU A 332 -4.81 16.57 5.34
N LEU A 333 -5.15 15.65 4.44
CA LEU A 333 -5.09 14.21 4.72
C LEU A 333 -3.66 13.66 4.73
N GLN A 334 -2.70 14.33 4.07
CA GLN A 334 -1.28 14.04 4.22
C GLN A 334 -0.79 14.39 5.62
N LEU A 335 -1.26 15.49 6.22
CA LEU A 335 -0.99 15.79 7.63
C LEU A 335 -1.54 14.70 8.56
N SER A 336 -2.76 14.20 8.29
CA SER A 336 -3.34 13.05 8.99
C SER A 336 -2.45 11.79 8.89
N ARG A 337 -1.96 11.47 7.70
CA ARG A 337 -1.03 10.35 7.47
C ARG A 337 0.28 10.51 8.24
N LEU A 338 0.86 11.72 8.27
CA LEU A 338 2.07 12.01 9.04
C LEU A 338 1.86 11.83 10.56
N MET A 339 0.65 12.07 11.06
CA MET A 339 0.28 11.80 12.45
C MET A 339 0.14 10.30 12.77
N GLY A 340 0.13 9.44 11.75
CA GLY A 340 0.05 7.99 11.89
C GLY A 340 -1.36 7.42 11.73
N VAL A 341 -2.28 8.17 11.13
CA VAL A 341 -3.63 7.66 10.81
C VAL A 341 -3.56 6.88 9.50
N SER A 342 -3.92 5.59 9.57
CA SER A 342 -4.01 4.71 8.40
C SER A 342 -5.20 5.09 7.52
N PRO A 343 -5.12 4.92 6.18
CA PRO A 343 -6.30 5.03 5.30
C PRO A 343 -7.40 4.05 5.69
N TRP A 344 -6.97 2.92 6.27
CA TRP A 344 -7.80 1.81 6.70
C TRP A 344 -8.26 1.95 8.15
N GLU A 345 -8.11 3.13 8.77
CA GLU A 345 -8.51 3.37 10.17
C GLU A 345 -9.91 2.87 10.47
N TRP A 346 -10.83 3.13 9.54
CA TRP A 346 -12.18 2.65 9.62
C TRP A 346 -12.37 1.35 8.84
N TRP A 347 -11.82 1.21 7.63
CA TRP A 347 -12.12 0.07 6.74
C TRP A 347 -11.45 -1.26 7.10
N ALA A 348 -10.43 -1.25 7.95
CA ALA A 348 -9.79 -2.46 8.50
C ALA A 348 -9.59 -2.37 10.02
N ASP A 349 -10.33 -1.50 10.70
CA ASP A 349 -10.21 -1.26 12.14
C ASP A 349 -8.79 -0.82 12.58
N ALA A 350 -8.03 -0.18 11.69
CA ALA A 350 -6.68 0.32 11.93
C ALA A 350 -6.64 1.57 12.81
N THR A 351 -7.20 1.44 14.01
CA THR A 351 -7.41 2.53 14.96
C THR A 351 -6.08 3.22 15.28
N PRO A 352 -5.98 4.55 15.10
CA PRO A 352 -4.72 5.25 15.32
C PRO A 352 -4.34 5.26 16.81
N ALA A 353 -3.04 5.21 17.09
CA ALA A 353 -2.54 5.29 18.45
C ALA A 353 -2.65 6.73 19.00
N LYS A 354 -3.03 6.86 20.28
CA LYS A 354 -2.96 8.14 20.98
C LYS A 354 -1.51 8.60 21.17
N ARG A 355 -1.28 9.90 21.08
CA ARG A 355 0.03 10.55 21.20
C ARG A 355 -0.07 11.80 22.08
N ALA A 356 1.01 12.13 22.81
CA ALA A 356 1.07 13.35 23.62
C ALA A 356 1.30 14.63 22.79
N GLY A 357 1.75 14.48 21.54
CA GLY A 357 1.95 15.58 20.61
C GLY A 357 2.37 15.11 19.22
N PHE A 358 2.41 16.06 18.30
CA PHE A 358 2.92 15.90 16.94
C PHE A 358 3.79 17.10 16.57
N ALA A 359 4.89 16.86 15.88
CA ALA A 359 5.80 17.93 15.46
C ALA A 359 6.38 17.68 14.07
N LEU A 360 6.67 18.78 13.36
CA LEU A 360 7.43 18.80 12.12
C LEU A 360 8.59 19.81 12.27
N PRO A 361 9.82 19.47 11.83
CA PRO A 361 10.97 20.33 12.01
C PRO A 361 10.83 21.63 11.21
N GLU A 362 11.50 22.70 11.67
CA GLU A 362 11.63 23.93 10.89
C GLU A 362 12.28 23.62 9.52
N GLY A 363 11.75 24.21 8.45
CA GLY A 363 12.20 23.94 7.08
C GLY A 363 11.69 22.61 6.51
N TYR A 364 10.86 21.84 7.22
CA TYR A 364 10.13 20.71 6.63
C TYR A 364 9.44 21.17 5.35
N ALA A 365 9.61 20.42 4.27
CA ALA A 365 8.98 20.67 2.99
C ALA A 365 8.52 19.35 2.37
N ASP A 366 7.27 19.33 1.91
CA ASP A 366 6.67 18.22 1.19
C ASP A 366 5.91 18.80 0.00
N LYS A 367 6.20 18.33 -1.21
CA LYS A 367 5.55 18.79 -2.44
C LYS A 367 5.17 17.56 -3.24
N GLN A 368 3.87 17.44 -3.53
CA GLN A 368 3.32 16.26 -4.19
C GLN A 368 2.35 16.67 -5.29
N GLN A 369 2.13 15.75 -6.22
CA GLN A 369 1.16 15.83 -7.30
C GLN A 369 0.84 14.42 -7.80
N PRO A 370 -0.34 14.17 -8.37
CA PRO A 370 -0.64 12.89 -8.97
C PRO A 370 0.13 12.67 -10.27
N THR A 371 0.43 11.40 -10.53
CA THR A 371 0.97 10.93 -11.81
C THR A 371 -0.15 10.69 -12.81
N VAL A 372 -1.30 10.19 -12.34
CA VAL A 372 -2.51 9.92 -13.13
C VAL A 372 -3.63 10.85 -12.66
N PRO A 373 -4.19 11.71 -13.54
CA PRO A 373 -5.22 12.68 -13.18
C PRO A 373 -6.47 12.08 -12.55
N PHE A 374 -7.05 11.04 -13.17
CA PHE A 374 -8.23 10.36 -12.66
C PHE A 374 -7.86 8.96 -12.16
N ARG A 375 -8.08 8.69 -10.89
CA ARG A 375 -7.69 7.42 -10.26
C ARG A 375 -8.72 6.98 -9.25
N GLY A 376 -9.11 5.71 -9.34
CA GLY A 376 -10.36 5.30 -8.75
C GLY A 376 -10.57 3.80 -8.61
N ILE A 377 -11.74 3.48 -8.07
CA ILE A 377 -12.19 2.11 -7.86
C ILE A 377 -13.56 1.91 -8.51
N PHE A 378 -13.82 0.67 -8.89
CA PHE A 378 -15.11 0.14 -9.28
C PHE A 378 -15.52 -0.93 -8.28
N ILE A 379 -16.62 -0.68 -7.57
CA ILE A 379 -17.25 -1.71 -6.73
C ILE A 379 -18.14 -2.54 -7.65
N ASN A 380 -17.84 -3.82 -7.76
CA ASN A 380 -18.53 -4.78 -8.62
C ASN A 380 -18.62 -6.13 -7.91
N ASP A 381 -19.41 -7.05 -8.45
CA ASP A 381 -19.55 -8.40 -7.88
C ASP A 381 -20.03 -8.37 -6.42
N GLU A 382 -20.79 -7.33 -6.07
CA GLU A 382 -21.06 -6.92 -4.69
C GLU A 382 -22.11 -7.78 -3.95
N ASP A 383 -22.70 -8.75 -4.66
CA ASP A 383 -23.86 -9.53 -4.25
C ASP A 383 -23.68 -10.25 -2.90
N TRP A 384 -22.45 -10.66 -2.59
CA TRP A 384 -22.14 -11.53 -1.44
C TRP A 384 -21.38 -10.83 -0.31
N GLY A 385 -20.92 -9.59 -0.51
CA GLY A 385 -20.18 -8.83 0.50
C GLY A 385 -20.79 -7.45 0.76
N LEU A 386 -20.38 -6.46 -0.03
CA LEU A 386 -20.65 -5.04 0.22
C LEU A 386 -22.14 -4.71 0.13
N ASN A 387 -22.88 -5.29 -0.83
CA ASN A 387 -24.32 -5.06 -0.92
C ASN A 387 -25.06 -5.53 0.34
N PRO A 388 -25.01 -6.83 0.73
CA PRO A 388 -25.68 -7.28 1.94
C PRO A 388 -25.15 -6.62 3.21
N TRP A 389 -23.85 -6.32 3.32
CA TRP A 389 -23.29 -5.56 4.44
C TRP A 389 -23.89 -4.15 4.55
N ALA A 390 -24.00 -3.42 3.44
CA ALA A 390 -24.53 -2.06 3.43
C ALA A 390 -25.98 -2.03 3.95
N TYR A 391 -26.88 -2.81 3.34
CA TYR A 391 -28.31 -2.69 3.65
C TYR A 391 -28.78 -3.51 4.86
N LYS A 392 -28.00 -4.50 5.34
CA LYS A 392 -28.33 -5.27 6.56
C LYS A 392 -27.57 -4.82 7.80
N THR A 393 -26.35 -4.31 7.65
CA THR A 393 -25.43 -4.09 8.78
C THR A 393 -25.13 -2.60 8.99
N TYR A 394 -24.59 -1.89 7.99
CA TYR A 394 -24.06 -0.54 8.20
C TYR A 394 -25.09 0.59 8.06
N GLU A 395 -26.02 0.46 7.12
CA GLU A 395 -27.08 1.42 6.82
C GLU A 395 -28.45 0.71 6.62
N PRO A 396 -28.94 -0.02 7.64
CA PRO A 396 -30.21 -0.74 7.54
C PRO A 396 -31.40 0.22 7.47
N GLY A 397 -32.50 -0.27 6.88
CA GLY A 397 -33.79 0.43 6.85
C GLY A 397 -34.09 1.21 5.56
N LEU A 398 -33.16 1.27 4.60
CA LEU A 398 -33.37 1.91 3.29
C LEU A 398 -34.02 1.00 2.24
N GLY A 399 -34.06 -0.31 2.49
CA GLY A 399 -34.58 -1.34 1.57
C GLY A 399 -33.50 -2.28 1.06
N LYS A 400 -33.91 -3.46 0.58
CA LYS A 400 -33.00 -4.47 0.03
C LYS A 400 -32.23 -3.90 -1.17
N GLY A 401 -30.92 -4.11 -1.19
CA GLY A 401 -30.05 -3.68 -2.29
C GLY A 401 -29.70 -2.19 -2.31
N VAL A 402 -30.13 -1.41 -1.32
CA VAL A 402 -29.80 0.03 -1.27
C VAL A 402 -28.44 0.23 -0.59
N ILE A 403 -27.47 0.71 -1.36
CA ILE A 403 -26.20 1.22 -0.85
C ILE A 403 -26.33 2.74 -0.73
N GLY A 404 -26.67 3.18 0.49
CA GLY A 404 -27.11 4.54 0.75
C GLY A 404 -25.98 5.57 0.94
N PRO A 405 -26.35 6.83 1.24
CA PRO A 405 -25.42 7.95 1.32
C PRO A 405 -24.42 7.80 2.49
N LYS A 406 -24.79 7.15 3.60
CA LYS A 406 -23.86 6.93 4.72
C LYS A 406 -22.78 5.93 4.32
N THR A 407 -23.16 4.86 3.62
CA THR A 407 -22.23 3.86 3.09
C THR A 407 -21.31 4.48 2.04
N THR A 408 -21.90 5.22 1.09
CA THR A 408 -21.19 5.97 0.04
C THR A 408 -20.19 6.97 0.64
N ALA A 409 -20.55 7.68 1.71
CA ALA A 409 -19.64 8.60 2.39
C ALA A 409 -18.40 7.88 2.96
N ARG A 410 -18.54 6.67 3.52
CA ARG A 410 -17.39 5.88 4.00
C ARG A 410 -16.48 5.43 2.86
N ILE A 411 -17.04 5.09 1.71
CA ILE A 411 -16.26 4.76 0.51
C ILE A 411 -15.45 6.00 0.09
N PHE A 412 -16.08 7.17 0.07
CA PHE A 412 -15.40 8.41 -0.35
C PHE A 412 -14.38 8.92 0.66
N GLU A 413 -14.59 8.72 1.96
CA GLU A 413 -13.56 8.95 2.98
C GLU A 413 -12.32 8.10 2.72
N LEU A 414 -12.50 6.79 2.44
CA LEU A 414 -11.40 5.90 2.08
C LEU A 414 -10.70 6.37 0.82
N MET A 415 -11.45 6.72 -0.22
CA MET A 415 -10.90 7.22 -1.48
C MET A 415 -10.08 8.49 -1.27
N LEU A 416 -10.59 9.49 -0.55
CA LEU A 416 -9.83 10.72 -0.26
C LEU A 416 -8.59 10.43 0.56
N ARG A 417 -8.69 9.57 1.60
CA ARG A 417 -7.50 9.11 2.34
C ARG A 417 -6.54 8.44 1.38
N LEU A 418 -6.99 7.62 0.44
CA LEU A 418 -6.20 6.96 -0.60
C LEU A 418 -5.81 7.87 -1.76
N ARG A 419 -6.12 9.17 -1.70
CA ARG A 419 -5.84 10.18 -2.72
C ARG A 419 -6.48 9.84 -4.08
N ALA A 420 -7.61 9.15 -4.09
CA ALA A 420 -8.43 8.87 -5.27
C ALA A 420 -9.49 9.96 -5.50
N ASN A 421 -10.01 10.04 -6.72
CA ASN A 421 -11.02 11.01 -7.14
C ASN A 421 -12.06 10.47 -8.13
N ALA A 422 -11.93 9.24 -8.65
CA ALA A 422 -12.86 8.65 -9.59
C ALA A 422 -13.57 7.41 -9.01
N TYR A 423 -14.87 7.26 -9.23
CA TYR A 423 -15.67 6.17 -8.67
C TYR A 423 -16.65 5.61 -9.68
N TRP A 424 -16.64 4.29 -9.87
CA TRP A 424 -17.71 3.57 -10.54
C TRP A 424 -18.55 2.85 -9.47
N PRO A 425 -19.84 3.18 -9.36
CA PRO A 425 -20.69 2.62 -8.33
C PRO A 425 -21.10 1.16 -8.64
N PRO A 426 -21.55 0.41 -7.60
CA PRO A 426 -22.19 -0.89 -7.74
C PRO A 426 -23.35 -0.84 -8.72
N MET A 427 -23.42 -1.82 -9.62
CA MET A 427 -24.32 -1.79 -10.77
C MET A 427 -25.00 -3.12 -11.08
N HIS A 428 -24.65 -4.21 -10.38
CA HIS A 428 -25.35 -5.48 -10.53
C HIS A 428 -26.85 -5.33 -10.19
N GLU A 429 -27.69 -6.21 -10.74
CA GLU A 429 -29.14 -6.10 -10.62
C GLU A 429 -29.65 -6.18 -9.17
N VAL A 430 -28.84 -6.74 -8.26
CA VAL A 430 -29.11 -6.78 -6.81
C VAL A 430 -29.03 -5.40 -6.15
N SER A 431 -28.34 -4.44 -6.76
CA SER A 431 -28.14 -3.09 -6.26
C SER A 431 -29.19 -2.12 -6.81
N VAL A 432 -29.61 -1.18 -5.97
CA VAL A 432 -30.35 -0.01 -6.43
C VAL A 432 -29.35 0.98 -7.04
N PRO A 433 -29.55 1.43 -8.30
CA PRO A 433 -28.60 2.28 -9.01
C PRO A 433 -28.27 3.57 -8.27
N PHE A 434 -26.99 3.94 -8.29
CA PHE A 434 -26.45 5.10 -7.55
C PHE A 434 -27.27 6.38 -7.71
N PHE A 435 -27.63 6.76 -8.94
CA PHE A 435 -28.38 7.99 -9.21
C PHE A 435 -29.89 7.88 -8.93
N LEU A 436 -30.40 6.68 -8.65
CA LEU A 436 -31.76 6.47 -8.15
C LEU A 436 -31.81 6.41 -6.61
N THR A 437 -30.65 6.35 -5.96
CA THR A 437 -30.54 6.39 -4.49
C THR A 437 -30.39 7.81 -3.99
N LYS A 438 -31.42 8.30 -3.30
CA LYS A 438 -31.46 9.66 -2.74
C LYS A 438 -30.26 9.93 -1.82
N GLY A 439 -29.54 11.03 -2.06
CA GLY A 439 -28.42 11.47 -1.23
C GLY A 439 -27.04 11.09 -1.79
N ASN A 440 -26.93 10.01 -2.58
CA ASN A 440 -25.64 9.52 -3.07
C ASN A 440 -24.92 10.55 -3.95
N ARG A 441 -25.68 11.20 -4.82
CA ARG A 441 -25.20 12.26 -5.71
C ARG A 441 -24.69 13.49 -4.94
N GLU A 442 -25.42 13.88 -3.90
CA GLU A 442 -25.05 15.00 -3.03
C GLU A 442 -23.79 14.68 -2.21
N VAL A 443 -23.64 13.41 -1.80
CA VAL A 443 -22.41 12.91 -1.16
C VAL A 443 -21.23 12.94 -2.13
N ALA A 444 -21.38 12.55 -3.40
CA ALA A 444 -20.31 12.66 -4.39
C ALA A 444 -19.82 14.10 -4.57
N LEU A 445 -20.74 15.07 -4.65
CA LEU A 445 -20.41 16.50 -4.70
C LEU A 445 -19.67 16.97 -3.45
N LYS A 446 -20.14 16.57 -2.25
CA LYS A 446 -19.51 16.94 -0.98
C LYS A 446 -18.05 16.48 -0.92
N TYR A 447 -17.77 15.26 -1.36
CA TYR A 447 -16.44 14.67 -1.33
C TYR A 447 -15.62 14.94 -2.60
N GLY A 448 -16.16 15.68 -3.57
CA GLY A 448 -15.47 16.00 -4.82
C GLY A 448 -15.18 14.78 -5.70
N ILE A 449 -15.98 13.73 -5.62
CA ILE A 449 -15.73 12.49 -6.38
C ILE A 449 -16.36 12.57 -7.77
N TYR A 450 -15.56 12.29 -8.79
CA TYR A 450 -16.01 12.13 -10.16
C TYR A 450 -16.69 10.77 -10.31
N VAL A 451 -17.99 10.76 -10.56
CA VAL A 451 -18.74 9.52 -10.76
C VAL A 451 -18.69 9.13 -12.23
N GLY A 452 -18.18 7.94 -12.51
CA GLY A 452 -18.20 7.32 -13.84
C GLY A 452 -19.14 6.12 -13.89
N GLY A 453 -19.01 5.31 -14.93
CA GLY A 453 -19.72 4.04 -15.08
C GLY A 453 -18.93 3.10 -15.98
N SER A 454 -19.18 1.79 -15.84
CA SER A 454 -18.49 0.77 -16.62
C SER A 454 -18.78 0.88 -18.13
N HIS A 455 -18.13 0.04 -18.92
CA HIS A 455 -18.25 -0.06 -20.38
C HIS A 455 -19.67 -0.27 -20.94
N CYS A 456 -20.66 -0.62 -20.12
CA CYS A 456 -22.07 -0.82 -20.52
C CYS A 456 -23.03 0.20 -19.86
N GLU A 457 -22.50 1.26 -19.25
CA GLU A 457 -23.26 2.28 -18.51
C GLU A 457 -23.08 3.68 -19.11
N PRO A 458 -23.41 3.88 -20.41
CA PRO A 458 -23.15 5.13 -21.09
C PRO A 458 -23.99 6.27 -20.49
N MET A 459 -23.48 7.49 -20.61
CA MET A 459 -24.20 8.72 -20.23
C MET A 459 -24.63 8.72 -18.76
N ALA A 460 -23.76 8.21 -17.87
CA ALA A 460 -24.01 8.12 -16.43
C ALA A 460 -25.30 7.36 -16.09
N CYS A 461 -25.72 6.41 -16.93
CA CYS A 461 -26.88 5.57 -16.73
C CYS A 461 -26.43 4.14 -16.44
N SER A 462 -26.77 3.62 -15.26
CA SER A 462 -26.49 2.23 -14.92
C SER A 462 -27.48 1.31 -15.62
N THR A 463 -27.21 0.97 -16.88
CA THR A 463 -28.20 0.36 -17.79
C THR A 463 -28.83 -0.91 -17.19
N ALA A 464 -28.02 -1.78 -16.57
CA ALA A 464 -28.46 -3.04 -15.97
C ALA A 464 -29.60 -2.84 -14.97
N GLY A 465 -29.44 -1.90 -14.04
CA GLY A 465 -30.47 -1.59 -13.05
C GLY A 465 -31.51 -0.59 -13.52
N GLU A 466 -31.15 0.41 -14.32
CA GLU A 466 -32.04 1.53 -14.63
C GLU A 466 -32.93 1.31 -15.83
N TRP A 467 -32.48 0.57 -16.86
CA TRP A 467 -33.30 0.34 -18.05
C TRP A 467 -34.63 -0.35 -17.70
N PRO A 468 -34.68 -1.41 -16.88
CA PRO A 468 -35.95 -2.04 -16.49
C PRO A 468 -36.88 -1.12 -15.67
N ARG A 469 -36.33 -0.06 -15.04
CA ARG A 469 -37.06 0.85 -14.15
C ARG A 469 -37.55 2.12 -14.85
N ARG A 470 -36.79 2.61 -15.83
CA ARG A 470 -36.97 3.92 -16.50
C ARG A 470 -37.09 3.81 -18.03
N GLY A 471 -36.53 2.78 -18.63
CA GLY A 471 -36.54 2.54 -20.07
C GLY A 471 -37.93 2.17 -20.58
N LYS A 472 -38.11 2.24 -21.90
CA LYS A 472 -39.34 1.85 -22.59
C LYS A 472 -38.99 0.98 -23.79
N GLY A 473 -39.50 -0.25 -23.84
CA GLY A 473 -39.18 -1.22 -24.89
C GLY A 473 -37.77 -1.82 -24.75
N ASP A 474 -37.25 -2.37 -25.85
CA ASP A 474 -35.93 -3.00 -25.87
C ASP A 474 -34.81 -1.96 -25.82
N TYR A 475 -33.72 -2.27 -25.11
CA TYR A 475 -32.50 -1.47 -25.16
C TYR A 475 -31.77 -1.76 -26.48
N ASP A 476 -32.24 -1.12 -27.55
CA ASP A 476 -31.81 -1.33 -28.93
C ASP A 476 -31.80 0.03 -29.65
N PHE A 477 -30.62 0.49 -30.09
CA PHE A 477 -30.50 1.79 -30.74
C PHE A 477 -30.93 1.79 -32.21
N VAL A 478 -31.01 0.63 -32.84
CA VAL A 478 -31.44 0.45 -34.24
C VAL A 478 -32.96 0.52 -34.30
N HIS A 479 -33.63 -0.26 -33.46
CA HIS A 479 -35.08 -0.43 -33.52
C HIS A 479 -35.86 0.44 -32.52
N ASN A 480 -35.20 0.94 -31.46
CA ASN A 480 -35.82 1.75 -30.40
C ASN A 480 -35.00 3.00 -30.05
N ARG A 481 -34.46 3.66 -31.08
CA ARG A 481 -33.56 4.81 -30.95
C ARG A 481 -34.08 5.92 -30.02
N GLN A 482 -35.34 6.33 -30.16
CA GLN A 482 -35.87 7.44 -29.37
C GLN A 482 -36.06 7.05 -27.89
N GLY A 483 -36.43 5.81 -27.60
CA GLY A 483 -36.53 5.29 -26.23
C GLY A 483 -35.19 5.37 -25.51
N VAL A 484 -34.11 4.95 -26.17
CA VAL A 484 -32.74 5.02 -25.64
C VAL A 484 -32.27 6.47 -25.45
N ILE A 485 -32.56 7.35 -26.43
CA ILE A 485 -32.20 8.78 -26.32
C ILE A 485 -32.90 9.44 -25.13
N ASN A 486 -34.21 9.23 -24.97
CA ASN A 486 -34.96 9.81 -23.87
C ASN A 486 -34.41 9.36 -22.50
N PHE A 487 -34.08 8.07 -22.39
CA PHE A 487 -33.50 7.49 -21.18
C PHE A 487 -32.18 8.16 -20.76
N TRP A 488 -31.27 8.40 -21.71
CA TRP A 488 -30.02 9.14 -21.45
C TRP A 488 -30.29 10.63 -21.18
N GLU A 489 -31.20 11.24 -21.93
CA GLU A 489 -31.49 12.67 -21.81
C GLU A 489 -32.02 13.05 -20.44
N ASP A 490 -32.90 12.22 -19.88
CA ASP A 490 -33.47 12.46 -18.55
C ASP A 490 -32.40 12.43 -17.47
N ARG A 491 -31.41 11.53 -17.55
CA ARG A 491 -30.24 11.56 -16.67
C ARG A 491 -29.40 12.81 -16.88
N MET A 492 -29.13 13.21 -18.12
CA MET A 492 -28.31 14.41 -18.39
C MET A 492 -28.91 15.69 -17.83
N LYS A 493 -30.24 15.82 -17.82
CA LYS A 493 -30.94 16.94 -17.17
C LYS A 493 -30.69 16.98 -15.66
N GLU A 494 -30.50 15.83 -15.02
CA GLU A 494 -30.27 15.69 -13.57
C GLU A 494 -28.81 15.92 -13.17
N VAL A 495 -27.84 15.40 -13.94
CA VAL A 495 -26.42 15.32 -13.53
C VAL A 495 -25.47 16.15 -14.39
N GLY A 496 -25.96 16.83 -15.44
CA GLY A 496 -25.11 17.53 -16.40
C GLY A 496 -24.22 18.65 -15.82
N LYS A 497 -24.47 19.09 -14.59
CA LYS A 497 -23.67 20.13 -13.89
C LYS A 497 -22.85 19.57 -12.72
N GLN A 498 -22.53 18.28 -12.75
CA GLN A 498 -21.78 17.59 -11.71
C GLN A 498 -20.45 17.04 -12.28
N PRO A 499 -19.46 16.73 -11.41
CA PRO A 499 -18.22 16.08 -11.82
C PRO A 499 -18.53 14.62 -12.21
N ILE A 500 -18.69 14.37 -13.50
CA ILE A 500 -19.03 13.07 -14.07
C ILE A 500 -17.99 12.71 -15.12
N LEU A 501 -17.54 11.45 -15.14
CA LEU A 501 -16.73 10.88 -16.24
C LEU A 501 -17.68 10.15 -17.17
N TYR A 502 -17.98 10.74 -18.33
CA TYR A 502 -19.02 10.20 -19.20
C TYR A 502 -18.48 9.05 -20.05
N THR A 503 -18.89 7.84 -19.71
CA THR A 503 -18.77 6.71 -20.64
C THR A 503 -19.65 6.96 -21.85
N ILE A 504 -19.08 6.86 -23.05
CA ILE A 504 -19.77 6.97 -24.33
C ILE A 504 -19.65 5.66 -25.12
N GLY A 505 -20.48 5.50 -26.15
CA GLY A 505 -20.68 4.25 -26.86
C GLY A 505 -21.90 3.49 -26.33
N MET A 506 -22.03 2.23 -26.71
CA MET A 506 -23.16 1.38 -26.31
C MET A 506 -22.78 -0.10 -26.39
N ARG A 507 -23.26 -0.87 -25.41
CA ARG A 507 -23.27 -2.34 -25.37
C ARG A 507 -24.69 -2.82 -25.09
N GLY A 508 -24.87 -4.10 -24.74
CA GLY A 508 -26.13 -4.61 -24.21
C GLY A 508 -26.50 -4.00 -22.85
N VAL A 509 -27.59 -4.50 -22.24
CA VAL A 509 -28.08 -4.02 -20.92
C VAL A 509 -27.03 -4.21 -19.82
N HIS A 510 -26.30 -5.33 -19.87
CA HIS A 510 -25.14 -5.62 -19.02
C HIS A 510 -23.97 -6.04 -19.92
N ASP A 511 -23.47 -7.26 -19.76
CA ASP A 511 -22.20 -7.69 -20.35
C ASP A 511 -22.28 -8.35 -21.74
N GLY A 512 -23.46 -8.33 -22.35
CA GLY A 512 -23.68 -8.82 -23.72
C GLY A 512 -23.39 -7.78 -24.79
N ALA A 513 -23.26 -8.24 -26.03
CA ALA A 513 -23.18 -7.38 -27.21
C ALA A 513 -24.45 -6.53 -27.36
N MET A 514 -24.34 -5.41 -28.09
CA MET A 514 -25.50 -4.54 -28.36
C MET A 514 -26.59 -5.26 -29.17
N ASN A 515 -27.85 -4.96 -28.87
CA ASN A 515 -28.97 -5.42 -29.67
C ASN A 515 -29.04 -4.69 -31.02
N GLY A 516 -29.70 -5.32 -31.99
CA GLY A 516 -29.95 -4.72 -33.31
C GLY A 516 -28.78 -4.78 -34.30
N ALA A 517 -27.57 -5.17 -33.87
CA ALA A 517 -26.39 -5.31 -34.73
C ALA A 517 -25.62 -6.61 -34.42
N LYS A 518 -25.43 -7.46 -35.43
CA LYS A 518 -24.82 -8.80 -35.26
C LYS A 518 -23.37 -8.84 -35.71
N THR A 519 -23.05 -8.13 -36.80
CA THR A 519 -21.70 -8.11 -37.37
C THR A 519 -20.89 -6.93 -36.87
N VAL A 520 -19.56 -7.05 -36.90
CA VAL A 520 -18.64 -5.97 -36.54
C VAL A 520 -18.91 -4.69 -37.34
N GLN A 521 -19.24 -4.82 -38.62
CA GLN A 521 -19.52 -3.67 -39.49
C GLN A 521 -20.85 -2.98 -39.13
N GLU A 522 -21.89 -3.73 -38.78
CA GLU A 522 -23.16 -3.16 -38.30
C GLU A 522 -22.95 -2.44 -36.96
N GLN A 523 -22.23 -3.06 -36.03
CA GLN A 523 -21.92 -2.46 -34.71
C GLN A 523 -21.12 -1.16 -34.86
N LYS A 524 -20.17 -1.12 -35.81
CA LYS A 524 -19.42 0.09 -36.15
C LYS A 524 -20.33 1.24 -36.59
N VAL A 525 -21.28 0.97 -37.48
CA VAL A 525 -22.26 1.97 -37.96
C VAL A 525 -23.14 2.47 -36.81
N VAL A 526 -23.58 1.58 -35.92
CA VAL A 526 -24.37 1.95 -34.74
C VAL A 526 -23.55 2.85 -33.82
N LEU A 527 -22.32 2.48 -33.47
CA LEU A 527 -21.46 3.26 -32.58
C LEU A 527 -21.14 4.65 -33.15
N ASP A 528 -20.87 4.76 -34.45
CA ASP A 528 -20.68 6.06 -35.12
C ASP A 528 -21.91 6.97 -34.97
N SER A 529 -23.12 6.41 -35.04
CA SER A 529 -24.35 7.18 -34.79
C SER A 529 -24.55 7.50 -33.30
N VAL A 530 -24.24 6.57 -32.41
CA VAL A 530 -24.39 6.74 -30.95
C VAL A 530 -23.48 7.87 -30.46
N PHE A 531 -22.20 7.90 -30.87
CA PHE A 531 -21.26 8.95 -30.48
C PHE A 531 -21.75 10.35 -30.86
N LYS A 532 -22.31 10.51 -32.06
CA LYS A 532 -22.84 11.81 -32.51
C LYS A 532 -23.96 12.30 -31.60
N VAL A 533 -24.90 11.41 -31.26
CA VAL A 533 -26.06 11.73 -30.43
C VAL A 533 -25.66 12.04 -28.99
N GLN A 534 -24.83 11.18 -28.39
CA GLN A 534 -24.34 11.37 -27.03
C GLN A 534 -23.56 12.69 -26.91
N ARG A 535 -22.66 12.98 -27.86
CA ARG A 535 -21.88 14.24 -27.85
C ARG A 535 -22.75 15.48 -28.07
N GLN A 536 -23.81 15.39 -28.88
CA GLN A 536 -24.77 16.49 -28.99
C GLN A 536 -25.50 16.74 -27.67
N MET A 537 -25.86 15.67 -26.96
CA MET A 537 -26.50 15.75 -25.65
C MET A 537 -25.56 16.35 -24.60
N LEU A 538 -24.29 15.92 -24.56
CA LEU A 538 -23.27 16.49 -23.68
C LEU A 538 -23.06 17.98 -23.94
N ARG A 539 -23.03 18.41 -25.21
CA ARG A 539 -22.97 19.85 -25.56
C ARG A 539 -24.13 20.65 -24.98
N LYS A 540 -25.33 20.10 -25.07
CA LYS A 540 -26.57 20.77 -24.65
C LYS A 540 -26.68 20.90 -23.13
N TYR A 541 -26.36 19.83 -22.38
CA TYR A 541 -26.65 19.76 -20.96
C TYR A 541 -25.42 19.97 -20.05
N VAL A 542 -24.22 19.68 -20.54
CA VAL A 542 -22.97 19.74 -19.76
C VAL A 542 -22.20 21.00 -20.09
N ASN A 543 -21.59 21.05 -21.27
CA ASN A 543 -20.77 22.18 -21.73
C ASN A 543 -20.80 22.27 -23.25
N GLU A 544 -21.12 23.44 -23.80
CA GLU A 544 -21.19 23.68 -25.26
C GLU A 544 -19.87 23.31 -25.97
N ASP A 545 -18.74 23.56 -25.30
CA ASP A 545 -17.43 23.07 -25.71
C ASP A 545 -17.25 21.61 -25.25
N ILE A 546 -17.50 20.69 -26.18
CA ILE A 546 -17.40 19.24 -25.94
C ILE A 546 -16.01 18.80 -25.48
N THR A 547 -14.95 19.57 -25.81
CA THR A 547 -13.57 19.20 -25.45
C THR A 547 -13.27 19.46 -23.96
N LYS A 548 -14.15 20.19 -23.27
CA LYS A 548 -14.12 20.39 -21.81
C LYS A 548 -14.94 19.35 -21.04
N VAL A 549 -15.62 18.45 -21.73
CA VAL A 549 -16.43 17.39 -21.12
C VAL A 549 -15.60 16.10 -21.10
N PRO A 550 -15.22 15.57 -19.93
CA PRO A 550 -14.45 14.33 -19.86
C PRO A 550 -15.30 13.17 -20.37
N GLN A 551 -14.76 12.48 -21.37
CA GLN A 551 -15.42 11.36 -22.04
C GLN A 551 -14.46 10.19 -22.13
N VAL A 552 -14.99 8.99 -21.89
CA VAL A 552 -14.25 7.74 -21.98
C VAL A 552 -15.00 6.77 -22.88
N PHE A 553 -14.26 6.12 -23.78
CA PHE A 553 -14.73 4.99 -24.56
C PHE A 553 -13.95 3.75 -24.14
N VAL A 554 -14.66 2.70 -23.74
CA VAL A 554 -14.08 1.47 -23.23
C VAL A 554 -14.31 0.35 -24.27
N PRO A 555 -13.35 0.06 -25.17
CA PRO A 555 -13.45 -1.05 -26.12
C PRO A 555 -13.28 -2.41 -25.43
N TYR A 556 -14.20 -2.76 -24.54
CA TYR A 556 -14.18 -4.02 -23.79
C TYR A 556 -14.77 -5.19 -24.58
N LYS A 557 -14.23 -6.39 -24.35
CA LYS A 557 -14.67 -7.66 -24.98
C LYS A 557 -14.81 -7.56 -26.50
N GLU A 558 -16.03 -7.66 -27.02
CA GLU A 558 -16.34 -7.66 -28.46
C GLU A 558 -16.10 -6.29 -29.11
N VAL A 559 -16.21 -5.21 -28.34
CA VAL A 559 -16.08 -3.84 -28.84
C VAL A 559 -14.64 -3.55 -29.28
N LEU A 560 -13.63 -4.24 -28.73
CA LEU A 560 -12.25 -4.16 -29.20
C LEU A 560 -12.11 -4.57 -30.66
N ASN A 561 -12.86 -5.58 -31.10
CA ASN A 561 -12.86 -6.01 -32.50
C ASN A 561 -13.48 -4.93 -33.41
N VAL A 562 -14.50 -4.22 -32.91
CA VAL A 562 -15.12 -3.09 -33.63
C VAL A 562 -14.16 -1.92 -33.74
N TYR A 563 -13.42 -1.62 -32.67
CA TYR A 563 -12.36 -0.64 -32.68
C TYR A 563 -11.27 -0.98 -33.71
N ASN A 564 -10.74 -2.21 -33.65
CA ASN A 564 -9.71 -2.71 -34.56
C ASN A 564 -10.17 -2.78 -36.03
N ALA A 565 -11.48 -2.88 -36.29
CA ALA A 565 -12.07 -2.75 -37.63
C ALA A 565 -12.15 -1.28 -38.12
N GLY A 566 -11.47 -0.35 -37.43
CA GLY A 566 -11.30 1.05 -37.81
C GLY A 566 -12.47 1.94 -37.43
N LEU A 567 -13.13 1.69 -36.29
CA LEU A 567 -14.11 2.61 -35.68
C LEU A 567 -13.46 3.98 -35.44
N LYS A 568 -14.13 5.07 -35.82
CA LYS A 568 -13.58 6.42 -35.66
C LYS A 568 -14.06 7.03 -34.35
N VAL A 569 -13.23 6.90 -33.32
CA VAL A 569 -13.44 7.55 -32.02
C VAL A 569 -12.91 8.99 -32.07
N PRO A 570 -13.72 10.03 -31.71
CA PRO A 570 -13.27 11.42 -31.69
C PRO A 570 -11.98 11.62 -30.88
N ASP A 571 -11.06 12.44 -31.37
CA ASP A 571 -9.68 12.55 -30.84
C ASP A 571 -9.59 12.99 -29.36
N ASP A 572 -10.56 13.79 -28.90
CA ASP A 572 -10.67 14.26 -27.50
C ASP A 572 -11.20 13.21 -26.53
N VAL A 573 -11.70 12.07 -27.00
CA VAL A 573 -12.23 11.00 -26.15
C VAL A 573 -11.10 10.08 -25.70
N THR A 574 -11.03 9.85 -24.39
CA THR A 574 -10.10 8.93 -23.74
C THR A 574 -10.40 7.50 -24.19
N LEU A 575 -9.36 6.76 -24.61
CA LEU A 575 -9.48 5.32 -24.84
C LEU A 575 -9.10 4.57 -23.58
N MET A 576 -10.04 3.84 -22.98
CA MET A 576 -9.77 3.03 -21.80
C MET A 576 -9.59 1.57 -22.19
N TRP A 577 -8.33 1.13 -22.13
CA TRP A 577 -7.95 -0.25 -22.35
C TRP A 577 -8.37 -1.10 -21.15
N CYS A 578 -8.32 -2.42 -21.32
CA CYS A 578 -8.68 -3.35 -20.26
C CYS A 578 -7.61 -4.44 -20.15
N ASP A 579 -7.47 -4.98 -18.95
CA ASP A 579 -6.88 -6.31 -18.79
C ASP A 579 -7.82 -7.40 -19.30
N ASP A 580 -7.37 -8.65 -19.21
CA ASP A 580 -8.15 -9.84 -19.52
C ASP A 580 -8.97 -10.35 -18.33
N ASN A 581 -9.24 -9.47 -17.37
CA ASN A 581 -9.87 -9.75 -16.09
C ASN A 581 -9.04 -10.60 -15.12
N TYR A 582 -7.80 -10.99 -15.45
CA TYR A 582 -6.87 -11.68 -14.54
C TYR A 582 -5.59 -10.88 -14.34
N GLY A 583 -5.64 -9.57 -14.63
CA GLY A 583 -4.51 -8.67 -14.46
C GLY A 583 -3.49 -8.71 -15.60
N TYR A 584 -3.80 -9.22 -16.79
CA TYR A 584 -2.92 -9.10 -17.96
C TYR A 584 -3.49 -8.11 -18.96
N ILE A 585 -2.83 -6.95 -19.13
CA ILE A 585 -3.31 -5.87 -20.02
C ILE A 585 -3.35 -6.37 -21.47
N ARG A 586 -4.51 -6.24 -22.14
CA ARG A 586 -4.74 -6.82 -23.47
C ARG A 586 -4.22 -6.00 -24.64
N HIS A 587 -4.17 -4.69 -24.47
CA HIS A 587 -3.75 -3.75 -25.51
C HIS A 587 -2.99 -2.59 -24.87
N PHE A 588 -1.83 -2.29 -25.43
CA PHE A 588 -1.08 -1.09 -25.10
C PHE A 588 -1.17 -0.10 -26.26
N PRO A 589 -1.27 1.21 -26.00
CA PRO A 589 -1.41 2.21 -27.04
C PRO A 589 -0.26 2.13 -28.06
N THR A 590 -0.62 2.00 -29.33
CA THR A 590 0.25 2.28 -30.47
C THR A 590 0.73 3.73 -30.43
N ALA A 591 1.74 4.06 -31.25
CA ALA A 591 2.22 5.43 -31.35
C ALA A 591 1.12 6.42 -31.78
N GLU A 592 0.19 6.00 -32.65
CA GLU A 592 -0.95 6.82 -33.07
C GLU A 592 -1.94 7.03 -31.92
N GLU A 593 -2.31 5.97 -31.19
CA GLU A 593 -3.23 6.04 -30.05
C GLU A 593 -2.65 6.86 -28.89
N ARG A 594 -1.33 6.77 -28.67
CA ARG A 594 -0.62 7.56 -27.65
C ARG A 594 -0.63 9.05 -27.95
N ALA A 595 -0.65 9.43 -29.23
CA ALA A 595 -0.65 10.83 -29.66
C ALA A 595 -2.03 11.51 -29.58
N ARG A 596 -3.11 10.76 -29.32
CA ARG A 596 -4.47 11.29 -29.22
C ARG A 596 -4.62 12.28 -28.07
N LYS A 597 -5.37 13.36 -28.28
CA LYS A 597 -5.57 14.41 -27.26
C LYS A 597 -6.29 13.91 -26.01
N GLY A 598 -7.24 12.98 -26.16
CA GLY A 598 -7.95 12.36 -25.03
C GLY A 598 -7.08 11.42 -24.21
N GLY A 599 -5.88 11.07 -24.67
CA GLY A 599 -4.99 10.14 -23.98
C GLY A 599 -5.57 8.73 -23.85
N ASN A 600 -4.95 7.96 -22.94
CA ASN A 600 -5.25 6.54 -22.73
C ASN A 600 -5.41 6.23 -21.25
N ALA A 601 -6.31 5.30 -20.96
CA ALA A 601 -6.75 4.90 -19.64
C ALA A 601 -6.76 3.37 -19.49
N ILE A 602 -6.91 2.85 -18.27
CA ILE A 602 -6.95 1.41 -17.98
C ILE A 602 -8.05 1.10 -16.97
N TYR A 603 -8.78 0.03 -17.27
CA TYR A 603 -9.63 -0.71 -16.36
C TYR A 603 -8.94 -2.04 -16.01
N TYR A 604 -8.62 -2.25 -14.73
CA TYR A 604 -7.82 -3.37 -14.24
C TYR A 604 -8.58 -4.16 -13.15
N HIS A 605 -8.32 -5.45 -12.99
CA HIS A 605 -9.04 -6.30 -12.02
C HIS A 605 -8.14 -6.85 -10.91
N VAL A 606 -8.64 -6.79 -9.68
CA VAL A 606 -8.17 -7.63 -8.55
C VAL A 606 -9.26 -8.53 -7.97
N SER A 607 -10.49 -8.40 -8.47
CA SER A 607 -11.65 -9.27 -8.26
C SER A 607 -12.37 -9.47 -9.61
N TYR A 608 -12.93 -10.66 -9.86
CA TYR A 608 -13.67 -10.92 -11.09
C TYR A 608 -14.68 -12.07 -10.99
N TYR A 609 -15.89 -11.82 -11.50
CA TYR A 609 -16.88 -12.81 -11.87
C TYR A 609 -16.78 -13.15 -13.37
N GLY A 610 -16.33 -14.38 -13.70
CA GLY A 610 -16.45 -14.87 -15.06
C GLY A 610 -15.50 -16.01 -15.42
N LYS A 611 -15.24 -16.14 -16.73
CA LYS A 611 -14.44 -17.23 -17.30
C LYS A 611 -12.93 -17.00 -17.12
N PRO A 612 -12.14 -18.07 -16.98
CA PRO A 612 -12.58 -19.46 -16.79
C PRO A 612 -13.18 -19.75 -15.41
N HIS A 613 -12.84 -18.97 -14.39
CA HIS A 613 -13.39 -19.15 -13.05
C HIS A 613 -13.34 -17.85 -12.25
N ASP A 614 -14.34 -17.64 -11.42
CA ASP A 614 -14.48 -16.49 -10.54
C ASP A 614 -13.34 -16.49 -9.48
N TYR A 615 -12.88 -15.30 -9.07
CA TYR A 615 -12.04 -15.13 -7.88
C TYR A 615 -12.56 -13.93 -7.08
N LEU A 616 -13.46 -14.23 -6.15
CA LEU A 616 -14.31 -13.26 -5.44
C LEU A 616 -14.18 -13.36 -3.92
N TRP A 617 -13.46 -14.36 -3.39
CA TRP A 617 -13.48 -14.64 -1.95
C TRP A 617 -12.34 -13.95 -1.20
N LEU A 618 -11.11 -14.06 -1.73
CA LEU A 618 -9.89 -13.56 -1.07
C LEU A 618 -9.06 -12.68 -2.00
N GLY A 619 -8.43 -11.65 -1.42
CA GLY A 619 -7.47 -10.78 -2.11
C GLY A 619 -6.17 -11.50 -2.41
N THR A 620 -6.13 -12.18 -3.55
CA THR A 620 -5.08 -13.16 -3.93
C THR A 620 -4.36 -12.81 -5.22
N SER A 621 -4.73 -11.70 -5.85
CA SER A 621 -4.04 -11.20 -7.04
C SER A 621 -2.60 -10.83 -6.68
N SER A 622 -1.64 -11.14 -7.56
CA SER A 622 -0.22 -10.95 -7.25
C SER A 622 0.14 -9.46 -7.25
N PRO A 623 0.67 -8.91 -6.13
CA PRO A 623 1.15 -7.53 -6.10
C PRO A 623 2.25 -7.27 -7.13
N ALA A 624 3.10 -8.28 -7.38
CA ALA A 624 4.19 -8.19 -8.35
C ALA A 624 3.68 -8.07 -9.79
N GLN A 625 2.63 -8.83 -10.12
CA GLN A 625 1.95 -8.73 -11.42
C GLN A 625 1.31 -7.34 -11.58
N LEU A 626 0.58 -6.87 -10.57
CA LEU A 626 -0.03 -5.54 -10.58
C LEU A 626 1.03 -4.47 -10.82
N GLN A 627 2.11 -4.47 -10.03
CA GLN A 627 3.19 -3.50 -10.22
C GLN A 627 3.83 -3.59 -11.61
N GLN A 628 4.12 -4.79 -12.10
CA GLN A 628 4.74 -4.99 -13.40
C GLN A 628 3.87 -4.46 -14.56
N GLN A 629 2.58 -4.82 -14.58
CA GLN A 629 1.65 -4.44 -15.63
C GLN A 629 1.35 -2.94 -15.61
N MET A 630 1.17 -2.36 -14.42
CA MET A 630 0.86 -0.94 -14.29
C MET A 630 2.08 -0.04 -14.56
N ASN A 631 3.30 -0.50 -14.25
CA ASN A 631 4.53 0.16 -14.71
C ASN A 631 4.58 0.19 -16.24
N LEU A 632 4.33 -0.94 -16.89
CA LEU A 632 4.34 -1.05 -18.34
C LEU A 632 3.24 -0.19 -18.98
N ALA A 633 2.03 -0.17 -18.39
CA ALA A 633 0.92 0.67 -18.83
C ALA A 633 1.32 2.15 -18.85
N TYR A 634 1.92 2.62 -17.76
CA TYR A 634 2.39 3.99 -17.63
C TYR A 634 3.48 4.31 -18.66
N ASP A 635 4.50 3.47 -18.77
CA ASP A 635 5.61 3.64 -19.72
C ASP A 635 5.13 3.64 -21.18
N ARG A 636 4.01 2.96 -21.45
CA ARG A 636 3.36 2.86 -22.77
C ARG A 636 2.29 3.93 -23.01
N GLY A 637 2.17 4.92 -22.12
CA GLY A 637 1.34 6.11 -22.32
C GLY A 637 -0.10 5.99 -21.85
N ILE A 638 -0.42 4.98 -21.04
CA ILE A 638 -1.70 4.87 -20.34
C ILE A 638 -1.64 5.68 -19.05
N GLN A 639 -1.92 6.98 -19.13
CA GLN A 639 -1.63 7.94 -18.06
C GLN A 639 -2.80 8.87 -17.69
N HIS A 640 -3.96 8.73 -18.34
CA HIS A 640 -5.08 9.67 -18.15
C HIS A 640 -6.03 9.25 -17.01
N GLU A 641 -6.51 8.01 -17.03
CA GLU A 641 -7.47 7.49 -16.06
C GLU A 641 -7.21 6.03 -15.70
N TRP A 642 -7.17 5.70 -14.41
CA TRP A 642 -6.92 4.35 -13.89
C TRP A 642 -8.05 3.94 -12.94
N ILE A 643 -8.78 2.87 -13.29
CA ILE A 643 -9.88 2.32 -12.48
C ILE A 643 -9.61 0.85 -12.15
N LEU A 644 -9.72 0.52 -10.86
CA LEU A 644 -9.54 -0.84 -10.34
C LEU A 644 -10.88 -1.46 -9.97
N ASN A 645 -11.22 -2.63 -10.52
CA ASN A 645 -12.27 -3.48 -9.96
C ASN A 645 -11.77 -4.08 -8.63
N VAL A 646 -12.40 -3.66 -7.53
CA VAL A 646 -12.02 -4.04 -6.15
C VAL A 646 -13.02 -5.01 -5.52
N GLY A 647 -13.95 -5.57 -6.28
CA GLY A 647 -15.03 -6.39 -5.72
C GLY A 647 -15.77 -5.62 -4.63
N ASP A 648 -15.77 -6.17 -3.43
CA ASP A 648 -16.37 -5.62 -2.22
C ASP A 648 -15.49 -4.64 -1.42
N ILE A 649 -14.36 -4.18 -1.99
CA ILE A 649 -13.24 -3.47 -1.32
C ILE A 649 -12.46 -4.39 -0.37
N LYS A 650 -13.15 -5.09 0.53
CA LYS A 650 -12.57 -6.06 1.45
C LYS A 650 -12.69 -7.46 0.83
N PRO A 651 -11.66 -8.32 0.84
CA PRO A 651 -10.37 -8.16 1.52
C PRO A 651 -9.21 -7.77 0.56
N ASP A 652 -9.41 -6.77 -0.32
CA ASP A 652 -8.42 -6.28 -1.29
C ASP A 652 -7.71 -4.99 -0.82
N GLU A 653 -7.62 -4.76 0.49
CA GLU A 653 -7.11 -3.51 1.06
C GLU A 653 -5.70 -3.17 0.56
N TYR A 654 -4.77 -4.12 0.67
CA TYR A 654 -3.38 -3.91 0.25
C TYR A 654 -3.26 -3.67 -1.27
N LEU A 655 -3.98 -4.43 -2.08
CA LEU A 655 -3.93 -4.35 -3.54
C LEU A 655 -4.53 -3.03 -4.05
N THR A 656 -5.61 -2.57 -3.40
CA THR A 656 -6.24 -1.27 -3.67
C THR A 656 -5.29 -0.12 -3.33
N GLU A 657 -4.60 -0.18 -2.18
CA GLU A 657 -3.63 0.86 -1.82
C GLU A 657 -2.41 0.86 -2.75
N LEU A 658 -1.87 -0.31 -3.12
CA LEU A 658 -0.76 -0.40 -4.06
C LEU A 658 -1.12 0.26 -5.41
N PHE A 659 -2.29 -0.06 -5.97
CA PHE A 659 -2.75 0.52 -7.22
C PHE A 659 -2.89 2.04 -7.16
N LEU A 660 -3.53 2.56 -6.11
CA LEU A 660 -3.77 4.01 -5.98
C LEU A 660 -2.50 4.79 -5.60
N ASP A 661 -1.58 4.19 -4.84
CA ASP A 661 -0.27 4.80 -4.57
C ASP A 661 0.59 4.84 -5.85
N MET A 662 0.49 3.83 -6.74
CA MET A 662 1.11 3.88 -8.07
C MET A 662 0.49 4.99 -8.94
N ALA A 663 -0.83 5.13 -8.95
CA ALA A 663 -1.51 6.19 -9.70
C ALA A 663 -1.16 7.59 -9.16
N TRP A 664 -0.89 7.71 -7.86
CA TRP A 664 -0.42 8.95 -7.25
C TRP A 664 1.05 9.24 -7.60
N ASN A 665 1.96 8.28 -7.37
CA ASN A 665 3.40 8.47 -7.60
C ASN A 665 4.08 7.17 -8.00
N ILE A 666 4.00 6.84 -9.29
CA ILE A 666 4.49 5.58 -9.83
C ILE A 666 6.00 5.43 -9.65
N ASP A 667 6.76 6.51 -9.84
CA ASP A 667 8.22 6.50 -9.71
C ASP A 667 8.67 6.19 -8.29
N SER A 668 7.91 6.68 -7.29
CA SER A 668 8.22 6.37 -5.90
C SER A 668 7.96 4.90 -5.57
N VAL A 669 6.85 4.33 -6.05
CA VAL A 669 6.54 2.91 -5.84
C VAL A 669 7.55 2.03 -6.59
N ARG A 670 7.93 2.40 -7.81
CA ARG A 670 8.96 1.71 -8.61
C ARG A 670 10.33 1.70 -7.94
N ARG A 671 10.76 2.82 -7.35
CA ARG A 671 12.03 2.90 -6.59
C ARG A 671 12.01 2.06 -5.32
N LEU A 672 10.86 1.97 -4.65
CA LEU A 672 10.71 1.21 -3.42
C LEU A 672 10.67 -0.31 -3.67
N GLY A 673 10.13 -0.73 -4.81
CA GLY A 673 9.84 -2.14 -5.09
C GLY A 673 8.52 -2.58 -4.45
N VAL A 674 7.88 -3.60 -5.03
CA VAL A 674 6.62 -4.14 -4.51
C VAL A 674 6.79 -4.73 -3.12
N ARG A 675 7.92 -5.38 -2.84
CA ARG A 675 8.20 -5.94 -1.52
C ARG A 675 8.41 -4.85 -0.49
N GLY A 676 9.09 -3.76 -0.87
CA GLY A 676 9.29 -2.60 -0.02
C GLY A 676 7.98 -1.89 0.31
N HIS A 677 7.05 -1.79 -0.66
CA HIS A 677 5.71 -1.24 -0.43
C HIS A 677 4.89 -2.12 0.52
N LEU A 678 4.90 -3.44 0.34
CA LEU A 678 4.26 -4.40 1.26
C LEU A 678 4.82 -4.30 2.68
N ASP A 679 6.14 -4.20 2.82
CA ASP A 679 6.81 -4.03 4.12
C ASP A 679 6.36 -2.74 4.82
N GLN A 680 6.27 -1.63 4.10
CA GLN A 680 5.80 -0.37 4.66
C GLN A 680 4.33 -0.42 5.08
N PHE A 681 3.46 -1.04 4.27
CA PHE A 681 2.07 -1.27 4.62
C PHE A 681 1.96 -2.04 5.95
N LEU A 682 2.62 -3.21 6.03
CA LEU A 682 2.55 -4.07 7.21
C LEU A 682 3.19 -3.44 8.46
N LYS A 683 4.26 -2.65 8.30
CA LYS A 683 4.88 -1.91 9.40
C LYS A 683 4.05 -0.74 9.88
N ARG A 684 3.28 -0.09 9.00
CA ARG A 684 2.32 0.95 9.40
C ARG A 684 1.21 0.35 10.27
N GLU A 685 0.65 -0.79 9.86
CA GLU A 685 -0.47 -1.42 10.56
C GLU A 685 -0.06 -2.12 11.87
N PHE A 686 1.05 -2.88 11.84
CA PHE A 686 1.45 -3.79 12.93
C PHE A 686 2.76 -3.42 13.62
N GLY A 687 3.37 -2.29 13.23
CA GLY A 687 4.65 -1.82 13.78
C GLY A 687 5.88 -2.49 13.19
N GLN A 688 7.06 -1.93 13.48
CA GLN A 688 8.32 -2.27 12.81
C GLN A 688 8.70 -3.76 12.88
N LYS A 689 8.55 -4.38 14.05
CA LYS A 689 8.96 -5.78 14.27
C LYS A 689 8.00 -6.77 13.61
N GLN A 690 6.71 -6.72 13.98
CA GLN A 690 5.72 -7.65 13.43
C GLN A 690 5.52 -7.44 11.93
N GLY A 691 5.47 -6.18 11.46
CA GLY A 691 5.35 -5.87 10.04
C GLY A 691 6.49 -6.46 9.19
N GLY A 692 7.73 -6.38 9.67
CA GLY A 692 8.87 -7.01 9.00
C GLY A 692 8.73 -8.54 8.90
N GLU A 693 8.34 -9.21 9.99
CA GLU A 693 8.12 -10.67 9.99
C GLU A 693 6.93 -11.11 9.11
N LEU A 694 5.89 -10.26 9.02
CA LEU A 694 4.72 -10.47 8.16
C LEU A 694 5.02 -10.29 6.69
N THR A 695 6.02 -9.49 6.32
CA THR A 695 6.38 -9.26 4.92
C THR A 695 6.71 -10.57 4.21
N ASP A 696 7.48 -11.45 4.87
CA ASP A 696 7.78 -12.79 4.36
C ASP A 696 6.54 -13.67 4.25
N VAL A 697 5.66 -13.62 5.25
CA VAL A 697 4.43 -14.41 5.29
C VAL A 697 3.53 -14.03 4.12
N MET A 698 3.28 -12.73 3.95
CA MET A 698 2.39 -12.23 2.92
C MET A 698 3.00 -12.37 1.52
N SER A 699 4.32 -12.22 1.37
CA SER A 699 5.01 -12.49 0.11
C SER A 699 4.82 -13.95 -0.34
N GLU A 700 5.00 -14.90 0.57
CA GLU A 700 4.82 -16.33 0.26
C GLU A 700 3.34 -16.70 0.06
N PHE A 701 2.42 -16.07 0.79
CA PHE A 701 0.97 -16.20 0.55
C PHE A 701 0.60 -15.78 -0.88
N TYR A 702 1.04 -14.61 -1.33
CA TYR A 702 0.79 -14.15 -2.70
C TYR A 702 1.47 -15.05 -3.75
N ARG A 703 2.69 -15.54 -3.48
CA ARG A 703 3.39 -16.48 -4.38
C ARG A 703 2.63 -17.81 -4.54
N LEU A 704 2.15 -18.40 -3.44
CA LEU A 704 1.37 -19.63 -3.48
C LEU A 704 0.00 -19.43 -4.14
N ALA A 705 -0.63 -18.28 -3.93
CA ALA A 705 -1.89 -17.94 -4.60
C ALA A 705 -1.70 -17.66 -6.10
N TYR A 706 -0.55 -17.11 -6.50
CA TYR A 706 -0.16 -16.92 -7.91
C TYR A 706 -0.03 -18.26 -8.64
N GLU A 707 0.56 -19.29 -8.02
CA GLU A 707 0.63 -20.63 -8.62
C GLU A 707 -0.77 -21.20 -8.94
N ARG A 708 -1.71 -21.04 -8.00
CA ARG A 708 -3.13 -21.35 -8.22
C ARG A 708 -3.97 -20.69 -7.15
N LYS A 709 -4.92 -19.84 -7.56
CA LYS A 709 -5.83 -19.16 -6.64
C LYS A 709 -6.66 -20.17 -5.84
N PRO A 710 -7.04 -19.87 -4.59
CA PRO A 710 -7.90 -20.73 -3.77
C PRO A 710 -9.14 -21.22 -4.54
N GLU A 711 -9.83 -20.32 -5.23
CA GLU A 711 -11.04 -20.60 -6.01
C GLU A 711 -10.79 -21.53 -7.20
N HIS A 712 -9.57 -21.57 -7.73
CA HIS A 712 -9.20 -22.41 -8.89
C HIS A 712 -8.72 -23.80 -8.49
N MET A 713 -8.59 -24.09 -7.19
CA MET A 713 -8.12 -25.37 -6.67
C MET A 713 -9.12 -26.51 -6.92
N GLY A 714 -10.35 -26.24 -7.37
CA GLY A 714 -11.33 -27.27 -7.70
C GLY A 714 -11.11 -27.96 -9.04
N GLY A 715 -10.25 -27.41 -9.92
CA GLY A 715 -10.17 -27.85 -11.31
C GLY A 715 -11.48 -27.64 -12.09
N THR A 716 -12.33 -26.74 -11.60
CA THR A 716 -13.64 -26.38 -12.16
C THR A 716 -13.54 -25.15 -13.04
N ARG A 717 -14.54 -24.95 -13.90
CA ARG A 717 -14.73 -23.72 -14.68
C ARG A 717 -16.17 -23.24 -14.59
N THR A 718 -16.38 -21.94 -14.74
CA THR A 718 -17.70 -21.29 -14.76
C THR A 718 -18.05 -20.83 -16.18
N LEU A 719 -19.35 -20.74 -16.48
CA LEU A 719 -19.90 -20.20 -17.74
C LEU A 719 -19.46 -20.95 -19.02
N GLU A 720 -18.95 -22.19 -18.92
CA GLU A 720 -18.57 -23.01 -20.08
C GLU A 720 -19.79 -23.55 -20.84
N TRP A 721 -19.67 -23.66 -22.17
CA TRP A 721 -20.69 -24.26 -23.01
C TRP A 721 -20.09 -25.24 -24.02
N PRO A 722 -20.58 -26.49 -24.12
CA PRO A 722 -21.54 -27.11 -23.20
C PRO A 722 -20.99 -27.21 -21.77
N VAL A 723 -21.86 -27.14 -20.75
CA VAL A 723 -21.46 -27.15 -19.32
C VAL A 723 -20.60 -28.36 -18.98
N GLY A 724 -20.85 -29.52 -19.61
CA GLY A 724 -20.01 -30.71 -19.47
C GLY A 724 -19.81 -31.11 -18.01
N ASP A 725 -18.60 -31.57 -17.68
CA ASP A 725 -18.16 -31.87 -16.31
C ASP A 725 -17.38 -30.70 -15.67
N TRP A 726 -17.40 -29.50 -16.27
CA TRP A 726 -16.61 -28.34 -15.84
C TRP A 726 -16.97 -27.83 -14.45
N GLU A 727 -18.21 -28.04 -13.99
CA GLU A 727 -18.67 -27.59 -12.67
C GLU A 727 -18.47 -28.66 -11.57
N THR A 728 -17.84 -29.79 -11.89
CA THR A 728 -17.54 -30.85 -10.92
C THR A 728 -16.08 -30.78 -10.48
N VAL A 729 -15.83 -30.83 -9.17
CA VAL A 729 -14.44 -30.82 -8.63
C VAL A 729 -13.66 -32.04 -9.13
N LYS A 730 -12.60 -31.78 -9.90
CA LYS A 730 -11.74 -32.78 -10.56
C LYS A 730 -10.47 -33.02 -9.76
N GLY A 731 -9.63 -33.95 -10.24
CA GLY A 731 -8.28 -34.12 -9.70
C GLY A 731 -7.39 -32.92 -10.02
N LEU A 732 -6.44 -32.62 -9.13
CA LEU A 732 -5.59 -31.43 -9.23
C LEU A 732 -4.58 -31.48 -10.39
N GLY A 733 -4.32 -32.68 -10.93
CA GLY A 733 -3.30 -32.90 -11.95
C GLY A 733 -1.86 -32.78 -11.41
N TRP A 734 -1.69 -32.90 -10.09
CA TRP A 734 -0.40 -32.80 -9.40
C TRP A 734 0.01 -34.12 -8.80
N SER A 735 1.32 -34.32 -8.67
CA SER A 735 1.87 -35.46 -7.95
C SER A 735 1.57 -35.38 -6.45
N GLU A 736 1.62 -36.53 -5.78
CA GLU A 736 1.51 -36.60 -4.32
C GLU A 736 2.55 -35.71 -3.63
N SER A 737 3.80 -35.74 -4.10
CA SER A 737 4.91 -34.95 -3.57
C SER A 737 4.63 -33.45 -3.66
N HIS A 738 4.20 -32.97 -4.83
CA HIS A 738 3.86 -31.57 -5.03
C HIS A 738 2.70 -31.13 -4.11
N MET A 739 1.63 -31.93 -4.06
CA MET A 739 0.48 -31.68 -3.18
C MET A 739 0.89 -31.59 -1.70
N ARG A 740 1.69 -32.53 -1.21
CA ARG A 740 2.19 -32.54 0.18
C ARG A 740 3.13 -31.37 0.44
N SER A 741 4.00 -31.02 -0.50
CA SER A 741 4.89 -29.86 -0.38
C SER A 741 4.11 -28.55 -0.28
N ARG A 742 3.10 -28.34 -1.13
CA ARG A 742 2.25 -27.15 -1.11
C ARG A 742 1.48 -27.05 0.22
N LEU A 743 0.91 -28.16 0.68
CA LEU A 743 0.21 -28.21 1.97
C LEU A 743 1.16 -27.89 3.14
N ALA A 744 2.39 -28.39 3.12
CA ALA A 744 3.39 -28.09 4.15
C ALA A 744 3.76 -26.59 4.19
N LYS A 745 3.92 -25.94 3.03
CA LYS A 745 4.17 -24.50 2.94
C LYS A 745 3.02 -23.68 3.55
N TYR A 746 1.77 -23.98 3.18
CA TYR A 746 0.61 -23.32 3.78
C TYR A 746 0.47 -23.57 5.28
N ASN A 747 0.73 -24.79 5.75
CA ASN A 747 0.71 -25.09 7.18
C ASN A 747 1.74 -24.24 7.94
N ALA A 748 2.97 -24.10 7.41
CA ALA A 748 3.98 -23.25 8.02
C ALA A 748 3.55 -21.77 8.09
N LEU A 749 2.88 -21.25 7.06
CA LEU A 749 2.31 -19.90 7.10
C LEU A 749 1.22 -19.78 8.16
N SER A 750 0.27 -20.72 8.18
CA SER A 750 -0.83 -20.76 9.15
C SER A 750 -0.32 -20.81 10.60
N ASP A 751 0.67 -21.65 10.88
CA ASP A 751 1.27 -21.79 12.23
C ASP A 751 2.01 -20.52 12.66
N LYS A 752 2.76 -19.90 11.74
CA LYS A 752 3.46 -18.65 12.00
C LYS A 752 2.46 -17.53 12.30
N VAL A 753 1.41 -17.40 11.50
CA VAL A 753 0.34 -16.41 11.70
C VAL A 753 -0.41 -16.64 13.01
N GLU A 754 -0.73 -17.89 13.36
CA GLU A 754 -1.39 -18.21 14.63
C GLU A 754 -0.53 -17.79 15.81
N LYS A 755 0.76 -18.14 15.78
CA LYS A 755 1.73 -17.74 16.82
C LYS A 755 1.81 -16.23 16.96
N MET A 756 1.89 -15.49 15.85
CA MET A 756 1.92 -14.03 15.87
C MET A 756 0.62 -13.46 16.48
N PHE A 757 -0.53 -13.98 16.08
CA PHE A 757 -1.84 -13.55 16.57
C PHE A 757 -1.99 -13.65 18.10
N THR A 758 -1.38 -14.66 18.74
CA THR A 758 -1.40 -14.77 20.22
C THR A 758 -0.74 -13.58 20.94
N SER A 759 0.18 -12.89 20.25
CA SER A 759 0.90 -11.71 20.77
C SER A 759 0.29 -10.38 20.34
N VAL A 760 -0.75 -10.39 19.50
CA VAL A 760 -1.41 -9.18 19.01
C VAL A 760 -2.27 -8.58 20.14
N PRO A 761 -2.07 -7.28 20.48
CA PRO A 761 -2.91 -6.59 21.47
C PRO A 761 -4.39 -6.63 21.07
N ASN A 762 -5.29 -6.66 22.06
CA ASN A 762 -6.74 -6.75 21.81
C ASN A 762 -7.23 -5.69 20.81
N GLN A 763 -6.74 -4.46 20.91
CA GLN A 763 -7.12 -3.35 20.03
C GLN A 763 -6.72 -3.56 18.56
N LYS A 764 -5.82 -4.49 18.27
CA LYS A 764 -5.32 -4.80 16.91
C LYS A 764 -5.77 -6.18 16.42
N LYS A 765 -6.56 -6.92 17.21
CA LYS A 765 -6.98 -8.28 16.85
C LYS A 765 -7.90 -8.31 15.64
N ASP A 766 -8.89 -7.42 15.56
CA ASP A 766 -9.78 -7.35 14.41
C ASP A 766 -9.02 -7.00 13.13
N GLU A 767 -8.16 -5.99 13.17
CA GLU A 767 -7.31 -5.58 12.04
C GLU A 767 -6.38 -6.70 11.57
N PHE A 768 -5.62 -7.32 12.48
CA PHE A 768 -4.75 -8.43 12.14
C PHE A 768 -5.53 -9.62 11.60
N TYR A 769 -6.72 -9.88 12.16
CA TYR A 769 -7.55 -10.98 11.70
C TYR A 769 -7.99 -10.78 10.25
N GLN A 770 -8.41 -9.56 9.91
CA GLN A 770 -8.91 -9.22 8.58
C GLN A 770 -7.79 -9.18 7.54
N LEU A 771 -6.71 -8.47 7.81
CA LEU A 771 -5.64 -8.18 6.83
C LEU A 771 -4.66 -9.34 6.64
N VAL A 772 -4.51 -10.22 7.64
CA VAL A 772 -3.48 -11.27 7.64
C VAL A 772 -4.06 -12.64 7.94
N LYS A 773 -4.70 -12.81 9.09
CA LYS A 773 -5.01 -14.16 9.58
C LYS A 773 -6.04 -14.88 8.72
N TYR A 774 -7.16 -14.21 8.44
CA TYR A 774 -8.23 -14.76 7.64
C TYR A 774 -7.80 -15.13 6.21
N PRO A 775 -7.16 -14.25 5.41
CA PRO A 775 -6.75 -14.63 4.06
C PRO A 775 -5.73 -15.77 4.06
N VAL A 776 -4.72 -15.75 4.95
CA VAL A 776 -3.69 -16.82 5.01
C VAL A 776 -4.29 -18.16 5.46
N GLN A 777 -5.06 -18.18 6.55
CA GLN A 777 -5.63 -19.42 7.07
C GLN A 777 -6.82 -19.90 6.21
N GLY A 778 -7.60 -19.00 5.63
CA GLY A 778 -8.66 -19.32 4.67
C GLY A 778 -8.12 -20.03 3.43
N ALA A 779 -7.08 -19.45 2.80
CA ALA A 779 -6.38 -20.11 1.69
C ALA A 779 -5.76 -21.45 2.11
N THR A 780 -5.16 -21.51 3.30
CA THR A 780 -4.59 -22.76 3.86
C THR A 780 -5.65 -23.85 3.98
N GLN A 781 -6.80 -23.55 4.58
CA GLN A 781 -7.86 -24.52 4.80
C GLN A 781 -8.55 -24.92 3.50
N LEU A 782 -8.70 -24.02 2.52
CA LEU A 782 -9.25 -24.41 1.21
C LEU A 782 -8.29 -25.32 0.43
N ASN A 783 -6.99 -25.01 0.44
CA ASN A 783 -5.98 -25.90 -0.12
C ASN A 783 -5.98 -27.25 0.61
N ARG A 784 -6.05 -27.27 1.95
CA ARG A 784 -6.16 -28.50 2.74
C ARG A 784 -7.39 -29.31 2.37
N LYS A 785 -8.57 -28.69 2.29
CA LYS A 785 -9.82 -29.34 1.88
C LYS A 785 -9.65 -30.07 0.55
N LEU A 786 -9.14 -29.37 -0.47
CA LEU A 786 -9.06 -29.89 -1.84
C LEU A 786 -7.92 -30.90 -2.02
N ILE A 787 -6.73 -30.63 -1.47
CA ILE A 787 -5.58 -31.55 -1.53
C ILE A 787 -5.86 -32.83 -0.75
N VAL A 788 -6.35 -32.72 0.49
CA VAL A 788 -6.64 -33.90 1.31
C VAL A 788 -7.80 -34.69 0.74
N GLY A 789 -8.81 -34.02 0.16
CA GLY A 789 -9.87 -34.68 -0.60
C GLY A 789 -9.32 -35.48 -1.78
N GLU A 790 -8.38 -34.93 -2.54
CA GLU A 790 -7.75 -35.64 -3.66
C GLU A 790 -6.90 -36.83 -3.19
N LEU A 791 -6.14 -36.69 -2.10
CA LEU A 791 -5.42 -37.81 -1.50
C LEU A 791 -6.37 -38.89 -0.97
N ALA A 792 -7.51 -38.50 -0.38
CA ALA A 792 -8.52 -39.42 0.13
C ALA A 792 -9.22 -40.19 -1.00
N ARG A 793 -9.43 -39.56 -2.17
CA ARG A 793 -9.91 -40.26 -3.39
C ARG A 793 -9.01 -41.42 -3.81
N HIS A 794 -7.71 -41.31 -3.52
CA HIS A 794 -6.69 -42.33 -3.82
C HIS A 794 -6.34 -43.22 -2.62
N GLY A 795 -7.07 -43.11 -1.50
CA GLY A 795 -6.80 -43.90 -0.28
C GLY A 795 -5.54 -43.49 0.49
N LEU A 796 -4.97 -42.31 0.20
CA LEU A 796 -3.73 -41.79 0.80
C LEU A 796 -3.96 -40.82 1.97
N ALA A 797 -5.23 -40.52 2.28
CA ALA A 797 -5.66 -39.68 3.40
C ALA A 797 -7.10 -40.01 3.81
N LYS A 798 -7.60 -39.38 4.89
CA LYS A 798 -8.98 -39.55 5.37
C LYS A 798 -9.88 -38.39 4.93
N TRP A 799 -11.08 -38.70 4.44
CA TRP A 799 -12.10 -37.71 4.11
C TRP A 799 -12.47 -36.77 5.26
N SER A 800 -12.46 -37.27 6.50
CA SER A 800 -12.75 -36.47 7.70
C SER A 800 -11.81 -35.27 7.88
N GLU A 801 -10.57 -35.34 7.38
CA GLU A 801 -9.62 -34.23 7.43
C GLU A 801 -9.97 -33.12 6.43
N SER A 802 -10.52 -33.48 5.26
CA SER A 802 -11.09 -32.53 4.30
C SER A 802 -12.34 -31.86 4.86
N ASP A 803 -13.24 -32.62 5.48
CA ASP A 803 -14.45 -32.08 6.12
C ASP A 803 -14.12 -31.12 7.26
N ALA A 804 -13.13 -31.47 8.10
CA ALA A 804 -12.68 -30.59 9.17
C ALA A 804 -12.08 -29.27 8.64
N ALA A 805 -11.41 -29.30 7.48
CA ALA A 805 -10.91 -28.08 6.84
C ALA A 805 -12.07 -27.19 6.35
N TYR A 806 -13.13 -27.78 5.79
CA TYR A 806 -14.36 -27.03 5.46
C TYR A 806 -14.98 -26.39 6.70
N ASP A 807 -15.11 -27.14 7.80
CA ASP A 807 -15.68 -26.63 9.06
C ASP A 807 -14.84 -25.50 9.65
N SER A 808 -13.51 -25.59 9.53
CA SER A 808 -12.59 -24.53 9.92
C SER A 808 -12.85 -23.24 9.15
N ILE A 809 -13.04 -23.31 7.83
CA ILE A 809 -13.39 -22.12 7.02
C ILE A 809 -14.70 -21.52 7.52
N ALA A 810 -15.73 -22.32 7.78
CA ALA A 810 -17.02 -21.83 8.28
C ALA A 810 -16.92 -21.11 9.62
N VAL A 811 -16.14 -21.65 10.57
CA VAL A 811 -15.89 -21.00 11.87
C VAL A 811 -15.09 -19.71 11.70
N MET A 812 -14.06 -19.71 10.85
CA MET A 812 -13.25 -18.51 10.60
C MET A 812 -14.05 -17.38 9.95
N THR A 813 -14.92 -17.72 8.99
CA THR A 813 -15.79 -16.74 8.31
C THR A 813 -16.85 -16.19 9.25
N ARG A 814 -17.43 -17.03 10.11
CA ARG A 814 -18.30 -16.55 11.19
C ARG A 814 -17.56 -15.57 12.10
N ARG A 815 -16.34 -15.92 12.53
CA ARG A 815 -15.51 -15.04 13.37
C ARG A 815 -15.19 -13.71 12.68
N TYR A 816 -14.94 -13.71 11.36
CA TYR A 816 -14.73 -12.47 10.61
C TYR A 816 -15.95 -11.55 10.72
N ASN A 817 -17.14 -12.10 10.48
CA ASN A 817 -18.40 -11.38 10.49
C ASN A 817 -18.84 -10.92 11.89
N GLU A 818 -18.54 -11.69 12.94
CA GLU A 818 -18.83 -11.35 14.34
C GLU A 818 -17.81 -10.37 14.94
N GLY A 819 -16.55 -10.47 14.51
CA GLY A 819 -15.41 -9.77 15.09
C GLY A 819 -14.96 -10.30 16.45
N PHE A 820 -13.91 -9.69 16.98
CA PHE A 820 -13.43 -9.84 18.35
C PHE A 820 -13.91 -8.68 19.22
N PHE A 821 -13.77 -7.44 18.73
CA PHE A 821 -14.07 -6.21 19.47
C PHE A 821 -14.79 -5.15 18.63
N ASN A 822 -14.99 -5.37 17.33
CA ASN A 822 -15.73 -4.45 16.46
C ASN A 822 -17.26 -4.70 16.43
N HIS A 823 -17.77 -5.60 17.27
CA HIS A 823 -19.21 -5.83 17.49
C HIS A 823 -20.02 -6.12 16.22
N GLY A 824 -19.49 -6.97 15.33
CA GLY A 824 -20.17 -7.35 14.10
C GLY A 824 -20.20 -6.24 13.04
N LYS A 825 -19.31 -5.24 13.14
CA LYS A 825 -19.18 -4.14 12.17
C LYS A 825 -19.11 -4.64 10.72
N TRP A 826 -18.50 -5.80 10.51
CA TRP A 826 -18.28 -6.42 9.20
C TRP A 826 -19.23 -7.58 8.91
N ASN A 827 -20.32 -7.73 9.67
CA ASN A 827 -21.27 -8.79 9.42
C ASN A 827 -21.85 -8.71 8.00
N CYS A 828 -21.89 -9.84 7.30
CA CYS A 828 -22.25 -10.00 5.89
C CYS A 828 -21.23 -9.47 4.87
N ILE A 829 -20.04 -8.95 5.25
CA ILE A 829 -19.05 -8.55 4.25
C ILE A 829 -18.29 -9.76 3.69
N MET A 830 -18.17 -10.84 4.47
CA MET A 830 -17.38 -12.01 4.10
C MET A 830 -18.28 -13.24 3.94
N ASP A 831 -18.37 -13.74 2.71
CA ASP A 831 -19.01 -15.01 2.37
C ASP A 831 -17.94 -16.02 1.94
N MET A 832 -17.95 -17.23 2.51
CA MET A 832 -17.00 -18.28 2.16
C MET A 832 -17.39 -19.06 0.90
N ARG A 833 -18.56 -18.77 0.31
CA ARG A 833 -19.12 -19.45 -0.86
C ARG A 833 -19.77 -18.43 -1.80
N PRO A 834 -19.06 -17.39 -2.25
CA PRO A 834 -19.62 -16.45 -3.22
C PRO A 834 -20.14 -17.26 -4.42
N ARG A 835 -21.40 -16.99 -4.79
CA ARG A 835 -22.13 -17.66 -5.89
C ARG A 835 -22.34 -19.17 -5.72
N GLU A 836 -22.12 -19.71 -4.51
CA GLU A 836 -22.34 -21.12 -4.13
C GLU A 836 -21.64 -22.14 -5.05
N LEU A 837 -20.51 -21.76 -5.66
CA LEU A 837 -19.76 -22.62 -6.60
C LEU A 837 -19.28 -23.93 -5.97
N ALA A 838 -19.16 -24.98 -6.79
CA ALA A 838 -18.81 -26.33 -6.35
C ALA A 838 -17.50 -26.41 -5.57
N VAL A 839 -16.50 -25.59 -5.93
CA VAL A 839 -15.20 -25.53 -5.24
C VAL A 839 -15.33 -25.17 -3.77
N PHE A 840 -16.37 -24.42 -3.37
CA PHE A 840 -16.55 -23.99 -1.99
C PHE A 840 -17.30 -25.01 -1.14
N GLN A 841 -18.06 -25.92 -1.74
CA GLN A 841 -18.87 -26.92 -1.02
C GLN A 841 -18.01 -27.99 -0.34
N ARG A 842 -18.61 -28.77 0.56
CA ARG A 842 -18.01 -30.03 1.03
C ARG A 842 -17.85 -30.98 -0.15
N LEU A 843 -16.73 -31.68 -0.20
CA LEU A 843 -16.44 -32.60 -1.29
C LEU A 843 -17.28 -33.87 -1.16
N LYS A 844 -17.77 -34.38 -2.29
CA LYS A 844 -18.42 -35.69 -2.31
C LYS A 844 -17.35 -36.77 -2.09
N HIS A 845 -17.58 -37.66 -1.14
CA HIS A 845 -16.68 -38.77 -0.86
C HIS A 845 -16.77 -39.81 -1.98
N ASN A 846 -15.66 -40.08 -2.63
CA ASN A 846 -15.55 -41.06 -3.70
C ASN A 846 -14.15 -41.68 -3.74
N THR A 847 -13.99 -42.77 -4.47
CA THR A 847 -12.68 -43.40 -4.71
C THR A 847 -12.44 -43.45 -6.21
N VAL A 848 -11.20 -43.25 -6.63
CA VAL A 848 -10.78 -43.35 -8.04
C VAL A 848 -9.62 -44.34 -8.19
N THR A 849 -9.54 -44.97 -9.36
CA THR A 849 -8.48 -45.93 -9.69
C THR A 849 -7.38 -45.35 -10.59
N THR A 850 -7.62 -44.17 -11.18
CA THR A 850 -6.60 -43.45 -11.94
C THR A 850 -5.44 -43.10 -11.01
N PRO A 851 -4.19 -43.44 -11.35
CA PRO A 851 -3.04 -43.09 -10.52
C PRO A 851 -2.76 -41.59 -10.55
N LEU A 852 -2.22 -41.06 -9.45
CA LEU A 852 -1.69 -39.71 -9.42
C LEU A 852 -0.51 -39.55 -10.39
N PRO A 853 -0.31 -38.36 -10.99
CA PRO A 853 0.89 -38.04 -11.75
C PRO A 853 2.17 -38.32 -10.95
N THR A 854 3.21 -38.79 -11.63
CA THR A 854 4.55 -38.97 -11.06
C THR A 854 5.44 -37.79 -11.42
N ASP A 855 6.26 -37.33 -10.47
CA ASP A 855 7.24 -36.28 -10.75
C ASP A 855 8.30 -36.82 -11.72
N THR A 856 8.56 -36.06 -12.78
CA THR A 856 9.69 -36.33 -13.68
C THR A 856 10.86 -35.45 -13.26
N ILE A 857 12.03 -36.05 -13.00
CA ILE A 857 13.24 -35.30 -12.68
C ILE A 857 13.79 -34.69 -13.98
N PRO A 858 13.91 -33.35 -14.09
CA PRO A 858 14.51 -32.73 -15.25
C PRO A 858 16.03 -32.95 -15.27
N LEU A 859 16.61 -33.06 -16.47
CA LEU A 859 18.05 -32.95 -16.70
C LEU A 859 18.58 -31.59 -16.23
N ALA A 860 17.78 -30.53 -16.38
CA ALA A 860 18.09 -29.20 -15.90
C ALA A 860 16.82 -28.39 -15.62
N PHE A 861 16.87 -27.52 -14.62
CA PHE A 861 15.82 -26.59 -14.27
C PHE A 861 16.43 -25.21 -14.00
N PHE A 862 15.83 -24.17 -14.56
CA PHE A 862 16.31 -22.80 -14.45
C PHE A 862 15.15 -21.86 -14.14
N ASN A 863 15.38 -20.91 -13.25
CA ASN A 863 14.63 -19.66 -13.25
C ASN A 863 15.18 -18.73 -14.32
N ALA A 864 14.40 -17.73 -14.72
CA ALA A 864 14.86 -16.72 -15.66
C ALA A 864 16.21 -16.10 -15.25
N THR A 865 16.37 -15.79 -13.97
CA THR A 865 17.57 -15.18 -13.37
C THR A 865 18.77 -16.10 -13.22
N ASP A 866 18.65 -17.40 -13.51
CA ASP A 866 19.76 -18.36 -13.47
C ASP A 866 20.60 -18.33 -14.77
N ALA A 867 20.29 -17.42 -15.70
CA ALA A 867 21.06 -17.25 -16.94
C ALA A 867 22.51 -16.82 -16.66
N VAL A 868 23.47 -17.44 -17.36
CA VAL A 868 24.90 -17.10 -17.25
C VAL A 868 25.28 -15.86 -18.05
N ASN A 869 24.45 -15.49 -19.04
CA ASN A 869 24.61 -14.29 -19.85
C ASN A 869 23.23 -13.84 -20.35
N GLY A 870 23.05 -12.53 -20.50
CA GLY A 870 21.86 -11.93 -21.12
C GLY A 870 21.42 -10.62 -20.49
N ASN A 871 20.60 -9.88 -21.24
CA ASN A 871 20.00 -8.62 -20.77
C ASN A 871 18.61 -8.89 -20.18
N LEU A 872 18.61 -9.42 -18.96
CA LEU A 872 17.41 -9.75 -18.19
C LEU A 872 17.20 -8.72 -17.09
N THR A 873 15.99 -8.20 -16.98
CA THR A 873 15.56 -7.33 -15.87
C THR A 873 14.65 -8.13 -14.94
N PRO A 874 15.09 -8.46 -13.71
CA PRO A 874 14.26 -9.19 -12.76
C PRO A 874 12.97 -8.45 -12.41
N CYS A 875 11.87 -9.19 -12.30
CA CYS A 875 10.59 -8.71 -11.81
C CYS A 875 10.43 -9.18 -10.36
N GLU A 876 10.67 -8.29 -9.38
CA GLU A 876 10.63 -8.62 -7.95
C GLU A 876 9.33 -9.35 -7.57
N MET A 877 9.45 -10.50 -6.88
CA MET A 877 8.33 -11.34 -6.42
C MET A 877 7.45 -11.97 -7.52
N LEU A 878 7.74 -11.76 -8.80
CA LEU A 878 6.92 -12.31 -9.90
C LEU A 878 7.35 -13.73 -10.29
N GLY A 879 6.38 -14.57 -10.67
CA GLY A 879 6.62 -15.92 -11.13
C GLY A 879 6.56 -16.96 -10.01
N TYR A 880 6.64 -18.23 -10.38
CA TYR A 880 6.46 -19.35 -9.44
C TYR A 880 7.47 -19.35 -8.30
N ASP A 881 8.71 -18.89 -8.54
CA ASP A 881 9.74 -18.76 -7.49
C ASP A 881 10.11 -17.29 -7.19
N GLY A 882 9.29 -16.33 -7.65
CA GLY A 882 9.57 -14.90 -7.47
C GLY A 882 10.79 -14.39 -8.24
N LYS A 883 11.18 -15.11 -9.31
CA LYS A 883 12.42 -14.94 -10.07
C LYS A 883 12.19 -14.74 -11.58
N ALA A 884 10.97 -14.44 -12.00
CA ALA A 884 10.69 -14.10 -13.38
C ALA A 884 11.47 -12.84 -13.80
N ALA A 885 11.83 -12.75 -15.09
CA ALA A 885 12.57 -11.61 -15.61
C ALA A 885 12.16 -11.28 -17.04
N THR A 886 12.11 -9.98 -17.33
CA THR A 886 11.89 -9.45 -18.69
C THR A 886 13.15 -9.62 -19.52
N LEU A 887 13.03 -10.22 -20.71
CA LEU A 887 14.10 -10.29 -21.71
C LEU A 887 13.87 -9.22 -22.77
N ALA A 888 14.81 -8.29 -22.90
CA ALA A 888 14.69 -7.20 -23.87
C ALA A 888 14.65 -7.72 -25.32
N LYS A 889 13.82 -7.10 -26.16
CA LYS A 889 13.70 -7.45 -27.59
C LYS A 889 15.07 -7.44 -28.29
N GLY A 890 15.35 -8.47 -29.07
CA GLY A 890 16.62 -8.69 -29.76
C GLY A 890 17.77 -9.14 -28.85
N SER A 891 17.53 -9.28 -27.54
CA SER A 891 18.52 -9.80 -26.59
C SER A 891 18.34 -11.31 -26.39
N THR A 892 19.41 -11.91 -25.89
CA THR A 892 19.51 -13.35 -25.67
C THR A 892 19.83 -13.66 -24.22
N ALA A 893 19.17 -14.64 -23.64
CA ALA A 893 19.49 -15.27 -22.36
C ALA A 893 20.10 -16.66 -22.61
N THR A 894 21.20 -16.96 -21.92
CA THR A 894 21.93 -18.22 -22.06
C THR A 894 21.97 -18.98 -20.75
N TYR A 895 21.64 -20.28 -20.80
CA TYR A 895 21.60 -21.19 -19.66
C TYR A 895 22.53 -22.36 -19.91
N GLN A 896 23.26 -22.80 -18.88
CA GLN A 896 24.22 -23.90 -18.98
C GLN A 896 23.86 -25.02 -18.02
N PHE A 897 23.91 -26.27 -18.50
CA PHE A 897 23.73 -27.46 -17.66
C PHE A 897 24.66 -28.58 -18.09
N LYS A 898 24.83 -29.56 -17.21
CA LYS A 898 25.55 -30.79 -17.50
C LYS A 898 24.57 -31.94 -17.55
N ALA A 899 24.64 -32.74 -18.61
CA ALA A 899 23.87 -33.98 -18.74
C ALA A 899 24.72 -35.02 -19.46
N ASN A 900 24.69 -36.26 -19.00
CA ASN A 900 25.28 -37.41 -19.69
C ASN A 900 24.22 -38.16 -20.51
N ALA A 901 23.28 -37.41 -21.11
CA ALA A 901 22.23 -37.94 -21.96
C ALA A 901 22.64 -37.74 -23.43
N THR A 902 22.05 -38.51 -24.34
CA THR A 902 22.20 -38.29 -25.80
C THR A 902 20.86 -38.57 -26.48
N GLY A 903 20.51 -37.80 -27.51
CA GLY A 903 19.26 -38.03 -28.25
C GLY A 903 18.41 -36.78 -28.34
N VAL A 904 17.18 -36.82 -27.83
CA VAL A 904 16.22 -35.71 -27.91
C VAL A 904 15.89 -35.23 -26.50
N ALA A 905 16.12 -33.95 -26.24
CA ALA A 905 15.66 -33.27 -25.05
C ALA A 905 14.27 -32.67 -25.29
N ARG A 906 13.38 -32.81 -24.30
CA ARG A 906 12.12 -32.07 -24.22
C ARG A 906 12.35 -30.81 -23.37
N VAL A 907 12.44 -29.66 -24.03
CA VAL A 907 12.59 -28.34 -23.38
C VAL A 907 11.20 -27.74 -23.18
N VAL A 908 10.85 -27.42 -21.94
CA VAL A 908 9.59 -26.76 -21.58
C VAL A 908 9.90 -25.34 -21.11
N LEU A 909 9.40 -24.36 -21.84
CA LEU A 909 9.42 -22.96 -21.44
C LEU A 909 8.18 -22.64 -20.64
N HIS A 910 8.36 -22.06 -19.45
CA HIS A 910 7.31 -21.49 -18.63
C HIS A 910 7.43 -19.97 -18.74
N MET A 911 6.56 -19.38 -19.56
CA MET A 911 6.54 -17.96 -19.84
C MET A 911 5.46 -17.28 -19.00
N TYR A 912 5.67 -16.01 -18.65
CA TYR A 912 4.62 -15.19 -18.06
C TYR A 912 3.50 -15.00 -19.11
N PRO A 913 2.21 -15.23 -18.78
CA PRO A 913 1.15 -15.29 -19.80
C PRO A 913 0.58 -13.91 -20.13
N ASN A 914 1.44 -12.93 -20.34
CA ASN A 914 1.03 -11.59 -20.77
C ASN A 914 0.56 -11.56 -22.22
N HIS A 915 -0.09 -10.44 -22.59
CA HIS A 915 -0.44 -10.15 -23.97
C HIS A 915 0.66 -9.32 -24.66
N PRO A 916 0.70 -9.33 -26.01
CA PRO A 916 1.67 -8.55 -26.78
C PRO A 916 1.67 -7.06 -26.42
N VAL A 917 2.87 -6.49 -26.25
CA VAL A 917 3.04 -5.04 -26.02
C VAL A 917 2.89 -4.25 -27.31
N GLU A 918 3.34 -4.83 -28.42
CA GLU A 918 3.21 -4.30 -29.77
C GLU A 918 2.82 -5.45 -30.72
N GLY A 919 1.93 -5.17 -31.67
CA GLY A 919 1.45 -6.18 -32.62
C GLY A 919 0.58 -7.25 -31.94
N ASP A 920 0.64 -8.47 -32.46
CA ASP A 920 -0.25 -9.58 -32.10
C ASP A 920 0.49 -10.84 -31.61
N LYS A 921 1.81 -10.76 -31.37
CA LYS A 921 2.67 -11.93 -31.07
C LYS A 921 3.62 -11.70 -29.89
N LEU A 922 4.00 -12.79 -29.26
CA LEU A 922 5.08 -12.86 -28.26
C LEU A 922 5.99 -14.05 -28.60
N ARG A 923 6.99 -13.81 -29.45
CA ARG A 923 7.87 -14.87 -29.95
C ARG A 923 9.23 -14.89 -29.28
N VAL A 924 9.71 -16.11 -29.08
CA VAL A 924 11.10 -16.41 -28.71
C VAL A 924 11.74 -17.36 -29.70
N ARG A 925 13.05 -17.20 -29.92
CA ARG A 925 13.89 -18.16 -30.65
C ARG A 925 14.71 -18.95 -29.65
N VAL A 926 14.61 -20.27 -29.71
CA VAL A 926 15.35 -21.18 -28.82
C VAL A 926 16.35 -22.00 -29.62
N SER A 927 17.59 -22.10 -29.15
CA SER A 927 18.60 -23.02 -29.69
C SER A 927 19.26 -23.81 -28.55
N LEU A 928 19.66 -25.04 -28.84
CA LEU A 928 20.42 -25.91 -27.94
C LEU A 928 21.74 -26.26 -28.61
N ASP A 929 22.85 -26.02 -27.92
CA ASP A 929 24.21 -26.35 -28.36
C ASP A 929 24.62 -25.77 -29.72
N GLY A 930 24.08 -24.59 -30.07
CA GLY A 930 24.31 -23.95 -31.38
C GLY A 930 23.67 -24.70 -32.56
N GLY A 931 22.84 -25.71 -32.30
CA GLY A 931 22.06 -26.43 -33.30
C GLY A 931 20.90 -25.59 -33.89
N PRO A 932 20.06 -26.21 -34.76
CA PRO A 932 18.94 -25.52 -35.38
C PRO A 932 18.02 -24.85 -34.35
N SER A 933 17.73 -23.58 -34.55
CA SER A 933 16.84 -22.83 -33.66
C SER A 933 15.37 -23.04 -34.01
N VAL A 934 14.50 -23.05 -32.99
CA VAL A 934 13.04 -23.09 -33.14
C VAL A 934 12.45 -21.76 -32.69
N VAL A 935 11.59 -21.16 -33.50
CA VAL A 935 10.81 -19.97 -33.12
C VAL A 935 9.43 -20.42 -32.64
N VAL A 936 9.02 -19.97 -31.46
CA VAL A 936 7.67 -20.21 -30.93
C VAL A 936 7.03 -18.92 -30.47
N ASP A 937 5.73 -18.81 -30.73
CA ASP A 937 4.85 -17.75 -30.25
C ASP A 937 4.07 -18.26 -29.04
N TYR A 938 4.03 -17.50 -27.95
CA TYR A 938 3.30 -17.85 -26.73
C TYR A 938 2.10 -16.97 -26.41
N ALA A 939 1.77 -15.99 -27.25
CA ALA A 939 0.56 -15.19 -27.06
C ALA A 939 -0.70 -16.07 -27.16
N ALA A 940 -1.65 -15.89 -26.24
CA ALA A 940 -2.90 -16.62 -26.20
C ALA A 940 -4.09 -15.68 -26.44
N VAL A 941 -5.05 -16.12 -27.27
CA VAL A 941 -6.26 -15.33 -27.55
C VAL A 941 -7.26 -15.51 -26.40
N VAL A 942 -7.72 -14.40 -25.82
CA VAL A 942 -8.70 -14.39 -24.72
C VAL A 942 -9.95 -15.19 -25.09
N GLY A 943 -10.40 -16.04 -24.16
CA GLY A 943 -11.54 -16.94 -24.33
C GLY A 943 -11.21 -18.32 -24.90
N THR A 944 -10.01 -18.53 -25.47
CA THR A 944 -9.54 -19.87 -25.88
C THR A 944 -9.19 -20.74 -24.68
N ASN A 945 -9.20 -22.07 -24.84
CA ASN A 945 -8.79 -22.98 -23.77
C ASN A 945 -7.34 -22.77 -23.34
N GLU A 946 -6.45 -22.40 -24.28
CA GLU A 946 -5.07 -22.06 -23.95
C GLU A 946 -4.99 -20.84 -23.03
N TRP A 947 -5.72 -19.76 -23.33
CA TRP A 947 -5.77 -18.60 -22.46
C TRP A 947 -6.34 -18.96 -21.07
N LYS A 948 -7.42 -19.75 -21.01
CA LYS A 948 -8.02 -20.21 -19.76
C LYS A 948 -7.02 -20.99 -18.91
N ASP A 949 -6.35 -21.96 -19.53
CA ASP A 949 -5.30 -22.75 -18.88
C ASP A 949 -4.17 -21.86 -18.38
N ASN A 950 -3.79 -20.84 -19.17
CA ASN A 950 -2.71 -19.90 -18.83
C ASN A 950 -3.06 -19.05 -17.61
N VAL A 951 -4.26 -18.46 -17.52
CA VAL A 951 -4.65 -17.61 -16.37
C VAL A 951 -4.99 -18.41 -15.11
N GLU A 952 -5.42 -19.67 -15.24
CA GLU A 952 -5.64 -20.55 -14.08
C GLU A 952 -4.33 -20.93 -13.36
N ARG A 953 -3.22 -21.02 -14.12
CA ARG A 953 -1.88 -21.38 -13.61
C ARG A 953 -0.85 -20.24 -13.68
N ASN A 954 -1.24 -19.07 -14.17
CA ASN A 954 -0.34 -17.93 -14.42
C ASN A 954 0.97 -18.25 -15.17
N GLN A 955 0.96 -19.20 -16.12
CA GLN A 955 2.09 -19.52 -16.99
C GLN A 955 1.61 -19.93 -18.40
N ALA A 956 2.26 -19.42 -19.44
CA ALA A 956 2.13 -19.89 -20.81
C ALA A 956 3.22 -20.94 -21.10
N LEU A 957 2.82 -22.15 -21.47
CA LEU A 957 3.74 -23.27 -21.64
C LEU A 957 4.08 -23.52 -23.12
N ARG A 958 5.36 -23.70 -23.43
CA ARG A 958 5.81 -24.14 -24.77
C ARG A 958 6.75 -25.33 -24.64
N THR A 959 6.44 -26.42 -25.33
CA THR A 959 7.26 -27.64 -25.33
C THR A 959 7.96 -27.79 -26.67
N LEU A 960 9.29 -27.93 -26.64
CA LEU A 960 10.16 -28.08 -27.80
C LEU A 960 10.90 -29.41 -27.72
N LEU A 961 11.08 -30.07 -28.87
CA LEU A 961 11.94 -31.24 -28.98
C LEU A 961 13.22 -30.82 -29.68
N MET A 962 14.35 -30.91 -28.98
CA MET A 962 15.64 -30.42 -29.46
C MET A 962 16.69 -31.52 -29.34
N ARG A 963 17.59 -31.62 -30.33
CA ARG A 963 18.64 -32.64 -30.31
C ARG A 963 19.68 -32.28 -29.25
N LEU A 964 19.96 -33.22 -28.36
CA LEU A 964 20.99 -33.11 -27.34
C LEU A 964 22.30 -33.71 -27.91
N GLY A 965 23.38 -32.92 -27.90
CA GLY A 965 24.69 -33.37 -28.36
C GLY A 965 25.31 -34.45 -27.47
N SER A 966 26.42 -35.04 -27.89
CA SER A 966 27.15 -36.03 -27.08
C SER A 966 28.12 -35.43 -26.07
N GLN A 967 28.26 -34.09 -26.04
CA GLN A 967 29.08 -33.41 -25.04
C GLN A 967 28.41 -33.43 -23.66
N ALA A 968 29.22 -33.41 -22.59
CA ALA A 968 28.74 -33.44 -21.21
C ALA A 968 28.21 -32.08 -20.69
N SER A 969 28.39 -31.00 -21.46
CA SER A 969 27.97 -29.65 -21.09
C SER A 969 27.16 -29.05 -22.23
N HIS A 970 25.98 -28.53 -21.90
CA HIS A 970 25.03 -28.02 -22.86
C HIS A 970 24.75 -26.54 -22.64
N THR A 971 24.42 -25.85 -23.73
CA THR A 971 24.06 -24.43 -23.71
C THR A 971 22.70 -24.25 -24.37
N LEU A 972 21.71 -23.86 -23.56
CA LEU A 972 20.39 -23.46 -24.04
C LEU A 972 20.35 -21.93 -24.19
N THR A 973 19.86 -21.47 -25.32
CA THR A 973 19.84 -20.05 -25.67
C THR A 973 18.41 -19.65 -26.02
N VAL A 974 17.88 -18.61 -25.39
CA VAL A 974 16.55 -18.05 -25.61
C VAL A 974 16.70 -16.59 -26.04
N GLU A 975 16.21 -16.22 -27.20
CA GLU A 975 16.23 -14.86 -27.74
C GLU A 975 14.81 -14.31 -27.84
N ALA A 976 14.57 -13.11 -27.33
CA ALA A 976 13.29 -12.41 -27.47
C ALA A 976 13.19 -11.77 -28.85
N LEU A 977 12.19 -12.14 -29.65
CA LEU A 977 11.97 -11.55 -30.97
C LEU A 977 10.99 -10.37 -30.91
N ASP A 978 10.10 -10.39 -29.94
CA ASP A 978 9.08 -9.36 -29.70
C ASP A 978 9.32 -8.68 -28.35
N GLU A 979 8.66 -7.55 -28.13
CA GLU A 979 8.70 -6.85 -26.85
C GLU A 979 7.73 -7.48 -25.84
N GLY A 980 8.05 -7.39 -24.55
CA GLY A 980 7.21 -7.92 -23.49
C GLY A 980 7.45 -9.40 -23.21
N VAL A 981 8.56 -9.97 -23.72
CA VAL A 981 8.97 -11.33 -23.38
C VAL A 981 9.40 -11.38 -21.92
N VAL A 982 8.71 -12.20 -21.13
CA VAL A 982 9.03 -12.43 -19.72
C VAL A 982 9.13 -13.94 -19.47
N ILE A 983 10.31 -14.37 -19.08
CA ILE A 983 10.61 -15.77 -18.74
C ILE A 983 10.31 -15.94 -17.24
N ASP A 984 9.64 -17.03 -16.87
CA ASP A 984 9.53 -17.45 -15.47
C ASP A 984 10.54 -18.58 -15.19
N GLN A 985 10.32 -19.74 -15.80
CA GLN A 985 11.12 -20.95 -15.58
C GLN A 985 11.39 -21.70 -16.91
N ILE A 986 12.42 -22.53 -16.92
CA ILE A 986 12.76 -23.42 -18.04
C ILE A 986 13.13 -24.79 -17.47
N ALA A 987 12.51 -25.85 -17.99
CA ALA A 987 12.82 -27.23 -17.64
C ALA A 987 13.29 -28.02 -18.86
N VAL A 988 14.32 -28.84 -18.71
CA VAL A 988 14.85 -29.73 -19.75
C VAL A 988 14.70 -31.16 -19.26
N TYR A 989 14.00 -32.00 -20.01
CA TYR A 989 13.80 -33.42 -19.71
C TYR A 989 14.48 -34.29 -20.77
N GLU A 990 14.92 -35.47 -20.38
CA GLU A 990 15.24 -36.55 -21.32
C GLU A 990 13.91 -37.13 -21.86
N LYS A 991 13.85 -37.40 -23.16
CA LYS A 991 12.65 -37.96 -23.81
C LYS A 991 12.81 -39.45 -24.10
#